data_AF-A0A4U0XK44-F1
#
_entry.id   AF-A0A4U0XK44-F1
#
_cell.length_a   1.000
_cell.length_b   1.000
_cell.length_c   1.000
_cell.angle_alpha   90.00
_cell.angle_beta   90.00
_cell.angle_gamma   90.00
#
_symmetry.space_group_name_H-M   'P 1'
#
loop_
_entity.id
_entity.type
_entity.pdbx_description
1 polymer ?
#
loop_
_entity_poly.entity_id
_entity_poly.type
_entity_poly.pdbx_seq_one_letter_code
_entity_poly.pdbx_strand_id
1 'polypeptide(L)'
;LDTKTPPYSTSDRTSFASVSARDRWPVIITGAIDDVHRATSSASDPETRDEGKRIVEGLAKLKYELQHNRQMTPLPDDGQPDIASYNKELEQLGSPNWFDVPWLYSECYLYRRMNTLFSLSRKWKNYDVFARQKMTTFKSSRPAVTELAGRYKDLVTQLESGDGAAAGSTDEEREAADRILFTEMCEICLWGNATDLSLLTSLTYEDIQKLQGSKARKEAEKNIVSNDFPTAFEVLKSAQKQSNSKERRVDIILDNAGFELFVDLILAGFLLSANLADTIVLHPKSIPWFVSDVLPKDFGGLLNALADPKRFYETQSEDEKHKDVTPEPLSDQEAEELSFLFERWSEYHAEGKLVIRPNLFWTEGGSYWRLPKTAPDLYEDLKESELVIFKGDLNYRKLTGDAMWDPTTPFADAIGPLGPKSGIRILALRTCKADVVVGLSPGEDERLRAMEGGGGDSGAQASNVPLAEYKQLGKSGLRVSVPILGAMSFGDKRWQDWVIEEDEAMPILKAAYDRGLNTWDTANVYSNGVSEEIIGKPIQKYDIPRHKLLILTKCCGTVREGNSSEVMALQDIDKTVGYVNQRGLSRQGIFTAVEASLARLQTSYIDLLQIHRYDKTVPVEETMKALHDLVESGKVRYIGASSMWATQFATMQFTAEKHGWTKFISMQNYYNLLYREEEREMNRFCNETGVGLIPEWYSANLVNVGHSQWGPLSAGQLARPTAQSGKTTRSVGKSVSDTDSAIIDRVQELAEKKGWKMSHVALAWLNKRISSPIIGFSSVARIDEALAIRDKELTLEEEKYLEELYKDKPVMGHS
;
A
#
# COMPACT_ATOMS: atom_id res chain seq x y z
N LEU A 1 -17.58 1.61 33.12
CA LEU A 1 -16.42 0.86 33.67
C LEU A 1 -15.14 1.30 32.98
N ASP A 2 -15.27 1.83 31.78
CA ASP A 2 -14.21 2.49 31.02
C ASP A 2 -14.08 3.97 31.39
N THR A 3 -13.17 4.65 30.69
CA THR A 3 -12.89 6.08 30.82
C THR A 3 -14.13 6.96 30.61
N LYS A 4 -14.10 8.16 31.19
CA LYS A 4 -15.10 9.21 30.95
C LYS A 4 -14.86 9.95 29.64
N THR A 5 -13.65 9.86 29.08
CA THR A 5 -13.30 10.41 27.78
C THR A 5 -14.09 9.67 26.70
N PRO A 6 -14.75 10.37 25.76
CA PRO A 6 -15.53 9.72 24.71
C PRO A 6 -14.69 8.75 23.86
N PRO A 7 -15.22 7.56 23.54
CA PRO A 7 -14.55 6.63 22.62
C PRO A 7 -14.61 7.13 21.17
N TYR A 8 -13.66 6.68 20.34
CA TYR A 8 -13.80 6.79 18.89
C TYR A 8 -15.05 6.03 18.42
N SER A 9 -15.77 6.63 17.46
CA SER A 9 -17.05 6.12 16.98
C SER A 9 -17.02 5.91 15.47
N THR A 10 -17.69 4.86 14.99
CA THR A 10 -17.83 4.58 13.55
C THR A 10 -18.67 5.64 12.81
N SER A 11 -19.35 6.53 13.54
CA SER A 11 -20.08 7.67 12.99
C SER A 11 -19.18 8.81 12.52
N ASP A 12 -17.98 8.95 13.11
CA ASP A 12 -17.04 10.01 12.78
C ASP A 12 -16.36 9.74 11.45
N ARG A 13 -16.78 10.45 10.40
CA ARG A 13 -16.25 10.30 9.05
C ARG A 13 -14.80 10.74 8.89
N THR A 14 -14.26 11.47 9.86
CA THR A 14 -12.86 11.94 9.84
C THR A 14 -11.91 10.97 10.55
N SER A 15 -12.45 10.04 11.34
CA SER A 15 -11.69 9.02 12.06
C SER A 15 -11.49 7.76 11.22
N PHE A 16 -10.38 7.07 11.48
CA PHE A 16 -10.09 5.75 10.95
C PHE A 16 -11.12 4.69 11.36
N ALA A 17 -11.90 4.92 12.43
CA ALA A 17 -13.04 4.10 12.80
C ALA A 17 -14.09 4.00 11.68
N SER A 18 -14.42 5.11 11.02
CA SER A 18 -15.36 5.12 9.90
C SER A 18 -14.80 4.37 8.68
N VAL A 19 -13.51 4.56 8.38
CA VAL A 19 -12.82 3.84 7.29
C VAL A 19 -12.82 2.34 7.56
N SER A 20 -12.47 1.94 8.78
CA SER A 20 -12.47 0.54 9.20
C SER A 20 -13.84 -0.10 9.04
N ALA A 21 -14.90 0.59 9.50
CA ALA A 21 -16.26 0.08 9.43
C ALA A 21 -16.82 -0.05 8.01
N ARG A 22 -16.52 0.92 7.14
CA ARG A 22 -17.12 1.00 5.79
C ARG A 22 -16.33 0.26 4.72
N ASP A 23 -15.01 0.27 4.84
CA ASP A 23 -14.12 -0.20 3.78
C ASP A 23 -13.41 -1.50 4.16
N ARG A 24 -12.91 -1.62 5.40
CA ARG A 24 -12.06 -2.77 5.80
C ARG A 24 -12.86 -3.98 6.27
N TRP A 25 -13.83 -3.81 7.17
CA TRP A 25 -14.61 -4.92 7.71
C TRP A 25 -15.36 -5.73 6.64
N PRO A 26 -15.98 -5.12 5.60
CA PRO A 26 -16.59 -5.89 4.52
C PRO A 26 -15.59 -6.76 3.75
N VAL A 27 -14.35 -6.29 3.58
CA VAL A 27 -13.26 -7.05 2.92
C VAL A 27 -12.86 -8.23 3.79
N ILE A 28 -12.72 -8.04 5.10
CA ILE A 28 -12.40 -9.11 6.06
C ILE A 28 -13.46 -10.21 6.03
N ILE A 29 -14.75 -9.84 6.08
CA ILE A 29 -15.85 -10.81 6.01
C ILE A 29 -15.85 -11.54 4.65
N THR A 30 -15.49 -10.84 3.56
CA THR A 30 -15.37 -11.46 2.23
C THR A 30 -14.26 -12.52 2.22
N GLY A 31 -13.08 -12.21 2.76
CA GLY A 31 -12.00 -13.19 2.91
C GLY A 31 -12.44 -14.41 3.72
N ALA A 32 -13.19 -14.20 4.80
CA ALA A 32 -13.74 -15.29 5.61
C ALA A 32 -14.77 -16.14 4.83
N ILE A 33 -15.64 -15.52 4.03
CA ILE A 33 -16.58 -16.23 3.15
C ILE A 33 -15.82 -17.10 2.15
N ASP A 34 -14.82 -16.55 1.47
CA ASP A 34 -14.03 -17.26 0.46
C ASP A 34 -13.27 -18.43 1.07
N ASP A 35 -12.72 -18.25 2.27
CA ASP A 35 -12.03 -19.28 3.04
C ASP A 35 -13.00 -20.44 3.38
N VAL A 36 -14.13 -20.16 4.04
CA VAL A 36 -15.12 -21.20 4.38
C VAL A 36 -15.67 -21.87 3.14
N HIS A 37 -15.95 -21.12 2.07
CA HIS A 37 -16.43 -21.67 0.80
C HIS A 37 -15.42 -22.66 0.20
N ARG A 38 -14.13 -22.32 0.21
CA ARG A 38 -13.06 -23.22 -0.26
C ARG A 38 -13.00 -24.50 0.58
N ALA A 39 -12.98 -24.38 1.91
CA ALA A 39 -12.94 -25.55 2.79
C ALA A 39 -14.20 -26.43 2.67
N THR A 40 -15.36 -25.81 2.49
CA THR A 40 -16.64 -26.49 2.26
C THR A 40 -16.63 -27.25 0.93
N SER A 41 -16.02 -26.69 -0.11
CA SER A 41 -15.91 -27.33 -1.43
C SER A 41 -15.01 -28.56 -1.42
N SER A 42 -13.99 -28.57 -0.55
CA SER A 42 -13.05 -29.69 -0.39
C SER A 42 -13.55 -30.77 0.58
N ALA A 43 -14.61 -30.53 1.36
CA ALA A 43 -15.11 -31.49 2.33
C ALA A 43 -15.82 -32.67 1.63
N SER A 44 -15.48 -33.91 2.04
CA SER A 44 -16.10 -35.13 1.52
C SER A 44 -17.42 -35.50 2.22
N ASP A 45 -17.57 -35.08 3.49
CA ASP A 45 -18.74 -35.38 4.33
C ASP A 45 -19.92 -34.43 4.03
N PRO A 46 -21.12 -34.95 3.65
CA PRO A 46 -22.27 -34.12 3.34
C PRO A 46 -22.73 -33.21 4.49
N GLU A 47 -22.69 -33.68 5.73
CA GLU A 47 -23.11 -32.90 6.91
C GLU A 47 -22.17 -31.69 7.12
N THR A 48 -20.85 -31.91 6.99
CA THR A 48 -19.84 -30.84 7.02
C THR A 48 -20.06 -29.83 5.90
N ARG A 49 -20.41 -30.27 4.68
CA ARG A 49 -20.71 -29.36 3.55
C ARG A 49 -21.94 -28.49 3.81
N ASP A 50 -23.00 -29.08 4.34
CA ASP A 50 -24.25 -28.34 4.58
C ASP A 50 -24.15 -27.40 5.78
N GLU A 51 -23.37 -27.73 6.81
CA GLU A 51 -22.98 -26.77 7.86
C GLU A 51 -22.13 -25.63 7.28
N GLY A 52 -21.15 -25.94 6.44
CA GLY A 52 -20.27 -24.94 5.81
C GLY A 52 -21.04 -23.92 4.96
N LYS A 53 -22.01 -24.38 4.16
CA LYS A 53 -22.93 -23.48 3.41
C LYS A 53 -23.73 -22.56 4.32
N ARG A 54 -24.26 -23.07 5.44
CA ARG A 54 -25.00 -22.26 6.42
C ARG A 54 -24.13 -21.20 7.07
N ILE A 55 -22.85 -21.50 7.34
CA ILE A 55 -21.88 -20.53 7.85
C ILE A 55 -21.62 -19.44 6.80
N VAL A 56 -21.42 -19.81 5.52
CA VAL A 56 -21.27 -18.86 4.42
C VAL A 56 -22.48 -17.93 4.31
N GLU A 57 -23.70 -18.48 4.38
CA GLU A 57 -24.94 -17.69 4.40
C GLU A 57 -24.98 -16.71 5.60
N GLY A 58 -24.57 -17.17 6.78
CA GLY A 58 -24.50 -16.35 8.00
C GLY A 58 -23.49 -15.20 7.86
N LEU A 59 -22.30 -15.46 7.32
CA LEU A 59 -21.28 -14.44 7.06
C LEU A 59 -21.73 -13.45 5.98
N ALA A 60 -22.37 -13.93 4.91
CA ALA A 60 -22.93 -13.07 3.87
C ALA A 60 -24.05 -12.15 4.42
N LYS A 61 -24.90 -12.67 5.31
CA LYS A 61 -25.90 -11.88 6.02
C LYS A 61 -25.25 -10.81 6.91
N LEU A 62 -24.22 -11.17 7.68
CA LEU A 62 -23.46 -10.23 8.50
C LEU A 62 -22.83 -9.11 7.66
N LYS A 63 -22.22 -9.46 6.52
CA LYS A 63 -21.67 -8.49 5.56
C LYS A 63 -22.75 -7.55 5.04
N TYR A 64 -23.91 -8.09 4.66
CA TYR A 64 -25.04 -7.28 4.18
C TYR A 64 -25.52 -6.30 5.25
N GLU A 65 -25.69 -6.77 6.49
CA GLU A 65 -26.11 -5.92 7.62
C GLU A 65 -25.14 -4.78 7.86
N LEU A 66 -23.84 -5.08 7.84
CA LEU A 66 -22.77 -4.09 8.00
C LEU A 66 -22.81 -3.04 6.88
N GLN A 67 -22.79 -3.47 5.61
CA GLN A 67 -22.74 -2.57 4.45
C GLN A 67 -23.97 -1.66 4.34
N HIS A 68 -25.12 -2.10 4.85
CA HIS A 68 -26.37 -1.35 4.80
C HIS A 68 -26.69 -0.65 6.13
N ASN A 69 -25.71 -0.51 7.02
CA ASN A 69 -25.84 0.16 8.32
C ASN A 69 -27.06 -0.32 9.12
N ARG A 70 -27.29 -1.63 9.15
CA ARG A 70 -28.43 -2.22 9.87
C ARG A 70 -28.19 -2.14 11.39
N GLN A 71 -29.28 -2.29 12.13
CA GLN A 71 -29.23 -2.38 13.58
C GLN A 71 -28.47 -3.64 14.02
N MET A 72 -27.60 -3.48 15.01
CA MET A 72 -26.91 -4.58 15.67
C MET A 72 -27.90 -5.37 16.53
N THR A 73 -27.83 -6.70 16.49
CA THR A 73 -28.77 -7.61 17.14
C THR A 73 -28.10 -8.36 18.30
N PRO A 74 -28.81 -8.88 19.30
CA PRO A 74 -28.18 -9.70 20.34
C PRO A 74 -27.49 -10.94 19.75
N LEU A 75 -26.32 -11.29 20.28
CA LEU A 75 -25.62 -12.51 19.96
C LEU A 75 -26.40 -13.73 20.48
N PRO A 76 -26.58 -14.78 19.67
CA PRO A 76 -27.09 -16.05 20.15
C PRO A 76 -26.21 -16.65 21.24
N ASP A 77 -26.83 -17.32 22.21
CA ASP A 77 -26.11 -18.05 23.26
C ASP A 77 -25.42 -19.29 22.69
N ASP A 78 -24.10 -19.33 22.79
CA ASP A 78 -23.25 -20.46 22.42
C ASP A 78 -22.65 -21.20 23.63
N GLY A 79 -23.14 -20.88 24.84
CA GLY A 79 -22.71 -21.45 26.11
C GLY A 79 -21.48 -20.79 26.72
N GLN A 80 -20.91 -19.76 26.09
CA GLN A 80 -19.80 -19.00 26.67
C GLN A 80 -20.32 -17.83 27.53
N PRO A 81 -19.68 -17.54 28.68
CA PRO A 81 -20.14 -16.52 29.62
C PRO A 81 -20.03 -15.08 29.07
N ASP A 82 -19.20 -14.87 28.06
CA ASP A 82 -18.96 -13.56 27.45
C ASP A 82 -20.16 -13.04 26.62
N ILE A 83 -21.01 -13.93 26.08
CA ILE A 83 -22.23 -13.57 25.34
C ILE A 83 -23.13 -12.65 26.16
N ALA A 84 -23.33 -12.98 27.44
CA ALA A 84 -24.17 -12.19 28.33
C ALA A 84 -23.61 -10.77 28.52
N SER A 85 -22.29 -10.63 28.60
CA SER A 85 -21.61 -9.34 28.71
C SER A 85 -21.77 -8.51 27.44
N TYR A 86 -21.58 -9.10 26.25
CA TYR A 86 -21.81 -8.42 24.96
C TYR A 86 -23.27 -7.97 24.82
N ASN A 87 -24.24 -8.85 25.09
CA ASN A 87 -25.66 -8.52 24.95
C ASN A 87 -26.11 -7.43 25.92
N LYS A 88 -25.58 -7.45 27.16
CA LYS A 88 -25.84 -6.39 28.14
C LYS A 88 -25.26 -5.04 27.70
N GLU A 89 -24.06 -5.03 27.13
CA GLU A 89 -23.45 -3.80 26.62
C GLU A 89 -24.19 -3.27 25.37
N LEU A 90 -24.61 -4.16 24.47
CA LEU A 90 -25.45 -3.81 23.33
C LEU A 90 -26.76 -3.14 23.75
N GLU A 91 -27.40 -3.67 24.78
CA GLU A 91 -28.63 -3.11 25.37
C GLU A 91 -28.37 -1.73 25.98
N GLN A 92 -27.26 -1.57 26.71
CA GLN A 92 -26.85 -0.28 27.29
C GLN A 92 -26.56 0.79 26.22
N LEU A 93 -26.05 0.39 25.07
CA LEU A 93 -25.82 1.26 23.91
C LEU A 93 -27.12 1.57 23.13
N GLY A 94 -28.26 1.00 23.51
CA GLY A 94 -29.55 1.27 22.87
C GLY A 94 -29.75 0.57 21.52
N SER A 95 -29.10 -0.59 21.31
CA SER A 95 -29.13 -1.32 20.03
C SER A 95 -28.74 -0.45 18.83
N PRO A 96 -27.48 0.01 18.77
CA PRO A 96 -27.00 0.93 17.75
C PRO A 96 -26.96 0.31 16.35
N ASN A 97 -26.73 1.15 15.33
CA ASN A 97 -26.40 0.72 13.98
C ASN A 97 -24.88 0.61 13.80
N TRP A 98 -24.43 -0.16 12.81
CA TRP A 98 -22.99 -0.40 12.57
C TRP A 98 -22.12 0.85 12.35
N PHE A 99 -22.69 1.93 11.80
CA PHE A 99 -22.00 3.21 11.55
C PHE A 99 -22.32 4.27 12.62
N ASP A 100 -22.86 3.87 13.77
CA ASP A 100 -23.11 4.76 14.90
C ASP A 100 -22.95 4.00 16.22
N VAL A 101 -21.72 3.58 16.51
CA VAL A 101 -21.38 2.73 17.65
C VAL A 101 -19.90 2.93 18.02
N PRO A 102 -19.51 2.81 19.31
CA PRO A 102 -18.10 2.82 19.69
C PRO A 102 -17.27 1.81 18.90
N TRP A 103 -16.13 2.26 18.39
CA TRP A 103 -15.32 1.49 17.45
C TRP A 103 -14.77 0.20 18.07
N LEU A 104 -14.12 0.28 19.23
CA LEU A 104 -13.62 -0.89 19.95
C LEU A 104 -14.70 -1.97 20.15
N TYR A 105 -15.87 -1.58 20.66
CA TYR A 105 -16.96 -2.52 20.93
C TYR A 105 -17.47 -3.18 19.65
N SER A 106 -17.74 -2.39 18.61
CA SER A 106 -18.31 -2.89 17.35
C SER A 106 -17.35 -3.81 16.59
N GLU A 107 -16.06 -3.53 16.62
CA GLU A 107 -15.04 -4.38 16.02
C GLU A 107 -14.88 -5.71 16.79
N CYS A 108 -14.84 -5.66 18.12
CA CYS A 108 -14.84 -6.87 18.96
C CYS A 108 -16.11 -7.70 18.74
N TYR A 109 -17.26 -7.04 18.69
CA TYR A 109 -18.56 -7.66 18.42
C TYR A 109 -18.61 -8.32 17.04
N LEU A 110 -17.99 -7.73 16.01
CA LEU A 110 -17.91 -8.30 14.67
C LEU A 110 -17.24 -9.69 14.70
N TYR A 111 -16.03 -9.78 15.27
CA TYR A 111 -15.32 -11.06 15.36
C TYR A 111 -16.04 -12.05 16.27
N ARG A 112 -16.62 -11.57 17.38
CA ARG A 112 -17.41 -12.43 18.26
C ARG A 112 -18.62 -13.02 17.54
N ARG A 113 -19.32 -12.23 16.73
CA ARG A 113 -20.47 -12.65 15.93
C ARG A 113 -20.09 -13.63 14.84
N MET A 114 -18.95 -13.41 14.17
CA MET A 114 -18.39 -14.38 13.23
C MET A 114 -18.11 -15.71 13.94
N ASN A 115 -17.42 -15.68 15.08
CA ASN A 115 -17.11 -16.87 15.87
C ASN A 115 -18.36 -17.61 16.36
N THR A 116 -19.44 -16.89 16.71
CA THR A 116 -20.71 -17.52 17.10
C THR A 116 -21.25 -18.47 16.03
N LEU A 117 -21.12 -18.12 14.74
CA LEU A 117 -21.54 -18.98 13.62
C LEU A 117 -20.80 -20.33 13.61
N PHE A 118 -19.52 -20.33 13.98
CA PHE A 118 -18.71 -21.54 14.09
C PHE A 118 -19.04 -22.29 15.38
N SER A 119 -19.08 -21.59 16.53
CA SER A 119 -19.28 -22.20 17.85
C SER A 119 -20.59 -22.99 18.00
N LEU A 120 -21.65 -22.55 17.29
CA LEU A 120 -22.97 -23.19 17.26
C LEU A 120 -23.03 -24.39 16.30
N SER A 121 -22.06 -24.52 15.41
CA SER A 121 -21.96 -25.67 14.51
C SER A 121 -21.42 -26.90 15.25
N ARG A 122 -21.59 -28.10 14.65
CA ARG A 122 -21.04 -29.33 15.21
C ARG A 122 -19.68 -29.67 14.61
N LYS A 123 -19.55 -29.57 13.28
CA LYS A 123 -18.34 -29.97 12.54
C LYS A 123 -17.33 -28.84 12.42
N TRP A 124 -17.79 -27.58 12.43
CA TRP A 124 -16.94 -26.40 12.23
C TRP A 124 -16.59 -25.68 13.54
N LYS A 125 -16.96 -26.23 14.70
CA LYS A 125 -16.82 -25.58 16.01
C LYS A 125 -15.43 -25.02 16.32
N ASN A 126 -14.39 -25.74 15.91
CA ASN A 126 -12.99 -25.40 16.17
C ASN A 126 -12.26 -24.85 14.92
N TYR A 127 -13.00 -24.61 13.83
CA TYR A 127 -12.44 -24.11 12.59
C TYR A 127 -11.93 -22.68 12.79
N ASP A 128 -10.68 -22.41 12.41
CA ASP A 128 -10.16 -21.04 12.33
C ASP A 128 -10.13 -20.63 10.87
N VAL A 129 -11.02 -19.69 10.55
CA VAL A 129 -11.18 -19.13 9.21
C VAL A 129 -9.98 -18.30 8.76
N PHE A 130 -9.08 -17.94 9.67
CA PHE A 130 -7.89 -17.16 9.37
C PHE A 130 -6.59 -17.97 9.40
N ALA A 131 -6.62 -19.25 9.81
CA ALA A 131 -5.42 -20.07 9.97
C ALA A 131 -4.59 -20.20 8.67
N ARG A 132 -5.26 -20.32 7.51
CA ARG A 132 -4.57 -20.37 6.21
C ARG A 132 -3.82 -19.08 5.93
N GLN A 133 -4.48 -17.93 6.10
CA GLN A 133 -3.87 -16.63 5.89
C GLN A 133 -2.65 -16.42 6.80
N LYS A 134 -2.78 -16.71 8.11
CA LYS A 134 -1.69 -16.62 9.09
C LYS A 134 -0.45 -17.40 8.63
N MET A 135 -0.65 -18.65 8.19
CA MET A 135 0.45 -19.52 7.83
C MET A 135 1.05 -19.20 6.45
N THR A 136 0.25 -18.78 5.48
CA THR A 136 0.74 -18.26 4.19
C THR A 136 1.60 -17.01 4.39
N THR A 137 1.17 -16.09 5.26
CA THR A 137 1.97 -14.91 5.59
C THR A 137 3.29 -15.29 6.24
N PHE A 138 3.30 -16.25 7.18
CA PHE A 138 4.55 -16.75 7.77
C PHE A 138 5.47 -17.36 6.72
N LYS A 139 4.95 -18.22 5.83
CA LYS A 139 5.72 -18.83 4.74
C LYS A 139 6.35 -17.77 3.83
N SER A 140 5.65 -16.66 3.57
CA SER A 140 6.18 -15.55 2.75
C SER A 140 7.30 -14.76 3.42
N SER A 141 7.44 -14.85 4.74
CA SER A 141 8.51 -14.19 5.51
C SER A 141 9.80 -15.01 5.57
N ARG A 142 9.95 -16.07 4.76
CA ARG A 142 11.10 -16.98 4.76
C ARG A 142 12.46 -16.27 4.88
N PRO A 143 12.81 -15.24 4.07
CA PRO A 143 14.15 -14.65 4.13
C PRO A 143 14.47 -14.01 5.49
N ALA A 144 13.48 -13.37 6.11
CA ALA A 144 13.65 -12.76 7.42
C ALA A 144 13.68 -13.81 8.54
N VAL A 145 12.89 -14.89 8.40
CA VAL A 145 12.87 -16.01 9.36
C VAL A 145 14.21 -16.73 9.37
N THR A 146 14.78 -17.05 8.20
CA THR A 146 16.05 -17.79 8.13
C THR A 146 17.22 -16.94 8.61
N GLU A 147 17.32 -15.67 8.20
CA GLU A 147 18.36 -14.76 8.70
C GLU A 147 18.29 -14.63 10.23
N LEU A 148 17.10 -14.38 10.80
CA LEU A 148 16.96 -14.21 12.24
C LEU A 148 17.23 -15.50 13.02
N ALA A 149 16.87 -16.66 12.45
CA ALA A 149 17.16 -17.96 13.05
C ALA A 149 18.67 -18.22 13.18
N GLY A 150 19.45 -17.99 12.12
CA GLY A 150 20.90 -18.14 12.17
C GLY A 150 21.54 -17.20 13.18
N ARG A 151 21.15 -15.93 13.19
CA ARG A 151 21.65 -14.93 14.15
C ARG A 151 21.30 -15.25 15.60
N TYR A 152 20.08 -15.71 15.84
CA TYR A 152 19.65 -16.10 17.17
C TYR A 152 20.43 -17.32 17.69
N LYS A 153 20.68 -18.32 16.83
CA LYS A 153 21.52 -19.47 17.17
C LYS A 153 22.92 -19.03 17.59
N ASP A 154 23.55 -18.14 16.82
CA ASP A 154 24.88 -17.60 17.14
C ASP A 154 24.88 -16.85 18.48
N LEU A 155 23.90 -15.97 18.69
CA LEU A 155 23.77 -15.18 19.92
C LEU A 155 23.59 -16.06 21.16
N VAL A 156 22.65 -17.01 21.12
CA VAL A 156 22.36 -17.90 22.25
C VAL A 156 23.56 -18.81 22.55
N THR A 157 24.22 -19.34 21.52
CA THR A 157 25.44 -20.16 21.70
C THR A 157 26.56 -19.36 22.39
N GLN A 158 26.70 -18.07 22.06
CA GLN A 158 27.66 -17.17 22.71
C GLN A 158 27.30 -16.87 24.17
N LEU A 159 26.01 -16.67 24.48
CA LEU A 159 25.54 -16.43 25.84
C LEU A 159 25.75 -17.66 26.75
N GLU A 160 25.53 -18.86 26.22
CA GLU A 160 25.58 -20.12 26.98
C GLU A 160 27.00 -20.66 27.18
N SER A 161 27.89 -20.47 26.21
CA SER A 161 29.27 -20.95 26.28
C SER A 161 30.13 -20.19 27.31
N GLY A 162 29.68 -19.02 27.76
CA GLY A 162 30.46 -18.15 28.65
C GLY A 162 31.71 -17.52 28.01
N ASP A 163 32.02 -17.91 26.76
CA ASP A 163 33.14 -17.47 25.91
C ASP A 163 32.68 -16.39 24.90
N GLY A 164 31.68 -15.58 25.25
CA GLY A 164 31.29 -14.44 24.45
C GLY A 164 32.46 -13.47 24.24
N ALA A 165 32.40 -12.64 23.19
CA ALA A 165 33.37 -11.61 22.80
C ALA A 165 33.69 -10.53 23.89
N ALA A 166 33.31 -10.78 25.14
CA ALA A 166 33.57 -10.03 26.34
C ALA A 166 34.53 -10.73 27.33
N ALA A 167 35.35 -11.68 26.87
CA ALA A 167 36.49 -12.20 27.62
C ALA A 167 37.55 -11.09 27.83
N GLY A 168 37.36 -10.30 28.90
CA GLY A 168 38.20 -9.14 29.23
C GLY A 168 37.47 -7.80 29.31
N SER A 169 36.16 -7.75 29.01
CA SER A 169 35.34 -6.53 29.17
C SER A 169 34.99 -6.26 30.62
N THR A 170 34.87 -5.00 30.98
CA THR A 170 34.33 -4.55 32.27
C THR A 170 32.84 -4.88 32.41
N ASP A 171 32.34 -4.95 33.65
CA ASP A 171 30.90 -5.17 33.89
C ASP A 171 30.03 -4.07 33.26
N GLU A 172 30.55 -2.84 33.20
CA GLU A 172 29.89 -1.69 32.57
C GLU A 172 29.76 -1.84 31.04
N GLU A 173 30.80 -2.36 30.37
CA GLU A 173 30.77 -2.62 28.92
C GLU A 173 29.81 -3.76 28.57
N ARG A 174 29.71 -4.78 29.43
CA ARG A 174 28.75 -5.88 29.28
C ARG A 174 27.33 -5.39 29.45
N GLU A 175 27.06 -4.60 30.49
CA GLU A 175 25.73 -4.03 30.72
C GLU A 175 25.29 -3.09 29.58
N ALA A 176 26.23 -2.31 29.02
CA ALA A 176 25.95 -1.48 27.85
C ALA A 176 25.61 -2.31 26.60
N ALA A 177 26.32 -3.42 26.37
CA ALA A 177 26.06 -4.31 25.24
C ALA A 177 24.73 -5.08 25.39
N ASP A 178 24.43 -5.58 26.59
CA ASP A 178 23.13 -6.20 26.92
C ASP A 178 21.97 -5.23 26.65
N ARG A 179 22.15 -3.95 27.02
CA ARG A 179 21.13 -2.91 26.79
C ARG A 179 20.89 -2.69 25.30
N ILE A 180 21.94 -2.70 24.49
CA ILE A 180 21.83 -2.55 23.04
C ILE A 180 21.11 -3.76 22.44
N LEU A 181 21.50 -4.98 22.83
CA LEU A 181 20.84 -6.21 22.37
C LEU A 181 19.35 -6.23 22.76
N PHE A 182 19.02 -5.86 23.99
CA PHE A 182 17.63 -5.75 24.43
C PHE A 182 16.83 -4.74 23.59
N THR A 183 17.44 -3.59 23.26
CA THR A 183 16.83 -2.56 22.42
C THR A 183 16.57 -3.11 21.01
N GLU A 184 17.55 -3.77 20.39
CA GLU A 184 17.39 -4.40 19.08
C GLU A 184 16.29 -5.47 19.06
N MET A 185 16.25 -6.34 20.08
CA MET A 185 15.22 -7.37 20.19
C MET A 185 13.82 -6.76 20.36
N CYS A 186 13.70 -5.68 21.15
CA CYS A 186 12.43 -4.95 21.28
C CYS A 186 12.02 -4.25 19.98
N GLU A 187 12.97 -3.69 19.23
CA GLU A 187 12.70 -3.07 17.92
C GLU A 187 12.23 -4.10 16.89
N ILE A 188 12.89 -5.27 16.80
CA ILE A 188 12.46 -6.36 15.92
C ILE A 188 11.04 -6.81 16.28
N CYS A 189 10.71 -6.90 17.58
CA CYS A 189 9.36 -7.23 18.04
C CYS A 189 8.34 -6.11 17.78
N LEU A 190 8.75 -4.85 17.86
CA LEU A 190 7.91 -3.68 17.59
C LEU A 190 7.50 -3.64 16.12
N TRP A 191 8.46 -3.82 15.20
CA TRP A 191 8.22 -3.71 13.77
C TRP A 191 7.61 -4.99 13.19
N GLY A 192 7.93 -6.17 13.74
CA GLY A 192 7.38 -7.45 13.27
C GLY A 192 7.61 -7.62 11.76
N ASN A 193 6.55 -7.88 10.99
CA ASN A 193 6.65 -8.06 9.54
C ASN A 193 7.10 -6.79 8.78
N ALA A 194 7.08 -5.63 9.42
CA ALA A 194 7.57 -4.37 8.86
C ALA A 194 9.06 -4.11 9.18
N THR A 195 9.75 -5.08 9.79
CA THR A 195 11.18 -4.98 10.09
C THR A 195 11.97 -4.91 8.79
N ASP A 196 12.76 -3.84 8.63
CA ASP A 196 13.72 -3.72 7.54
C ASP A 196 14.80 -4.80 7.71
N LEU A 197 15.09 -5.58 6.66
CA LEU A 197 16.12 -6.62 6.67
C LEU A 197 17.49 -6.08 7.12
N SER A 198 17.76 -4.79 6.90
CA SER A 198 18.98 -4.14 7.39
C SER A 198 19.06 -4.05 8.93
N LEU A 199 17.93 -4.06 9.64
CA LEU A 199 17.88 -4.13 11.11
C LEU A 199 18.24 -5.52 11.65
N LEU A 200 18.16 -6.57 10.81
CA LEU A 200 18.52 -7.94 11.20
C LEU A 200 20.03 -8.21 11.13
N THR A 201 20.82 -7.26 10.63
CA THR A 201 22.25 -7.46 10.32
C THR A 201 23.21 -7.31 11.52
N SER A 202 22.75 -6.85 12.70
CA SER A 202 23.64 -6.48 13.82
C SER A 202 23.45 -7.27 15.12
N LEU A 203 22.94 -8.50 15.08
CA LEU A 203 22.58 -9.27 16.28
C LEU A 203 23.73 -9.98 17.03
N THR A 204 24.99 -9.72 16.69
CA THR A 204 26.16 -10.30 17.39
C THR A 204 26.93 -9.23 18.15
N TYR A 205 27.59 -9.62 19.25
CA TYR A 205 28.43 -8.69 20.03
C TYR A 205 29.52 -8.03 19.18
N GLU A 206 30.13 -8.78 18.25
CA GLU A 206 31.14 -8.25 17.34
C GLU A 206 30.57 -7.22 16.36
N ASP A 207 29.39 -7.47 15.80
CA ASP A 207 28.76 -6.58 14.82
C ASP A 207 28.24 -5.28 15.48
N ILE A 208 27.80 -5.37 16.74
CA ILE A 208 27.43 -4.21 17.57
C ILE A 208 28.66 -3.32 17.83
N GLN A 209 29.81 -3.91 18.15
CA GLN A 209 31.06 -3.17 18.38
C GLN A 209 31.62 -2.53 17.10
N LYS A 210 31.38 -3.12 15.91
CA LYS A 210 31.90 -2.64 14.62
C LYS A 210 31.13 -1.46 14.01
N LEU A 211 30.21 -0.81 14.72
CA LEU A 211 29.45 0.39 14.31
C LEU A 211 28.57 0.27 13.04
N GLN A 212 28.60 -0.87 12.33
CA GLN A 212 27.84 -1.07 11.08
C GLN A 212 26.31 -1.04 11.30
N GLY A 213 25.80 -1.54 12.42
CA GLY A 213 24.38 -1.48 12.78
C GLY A 213 23.88 -0.10 13.23
N SER A 214 24.77 0.89 13.46
CA SER A 214 24.35 2.18 14.04
C SER A 214 23.53 3.06 13.08
N LYS A 215 23.65 2.86 11.76
CA LYS A 215 22.95 3.69 10.77
C LYS A 215 21.52 3.21 10.53
N ALA A 216 21.31 1.90 10.32
CA ALA A 216 19.97 1.33 10.14
C ALA A 216 19.11 1.53 11.39
N ARG A 217 19.67 1.29 12.58
CA ARG A 217 19.01 1.58 13.86
C ARG A 217 18.64 3.06 14.01
N LYS A 218 19.57 3.98 13.76
CA LYS A 218 19.27 5.43 13.82
C LYS A 218 18.20 5.87 12.82
N GLU A 219 18.03 5.19 11.69
CA GLU A 219 16.93 5.49 10.77
C GLU A 219 15.60 4.93 11.29
N ALA A 220 15.58 3.71 11.86
CA ALA A 220 14.38 3.13 12.45
C ALA A 220 13.93 3.86 13.73
N GLU A 221 14.87 4.26 14.59
CA GLU A 221 14.64 5.04 15.82
C GLU A 221 13.93 6.37 15.53
N LYS A 222 14.16 7.00 14.37
CA LYS A 222 13.47 8.25 13.99
C LYS A 222 11.95 8.07 13.86
N ASN A 223 11.49 6.86 13.61
CA ASN A 223 10.08 6.53 13.49
C ASN A 223 9.47 6.12 14.84
N ILE A 224 10.27 6.02 15.90
CA ILE A 224 9.80 5.75 17.27
C ILE A 224 9.57 7.09 17.98
N VAL A 225 8.30 7.50 18.05
CA VAL A 225 7.90 8.79 18.65
C VAL A 225 7.96 8.80 20.18
N SER A 226 7.98 7.63 20.81
CA SER A 226 8.13 7.45 22.26
C SER A 226 8.89 6.14 22.52
N ASN A 227 10.03 6.22 23.20
CA ASN A 227 10.94 5.10 23.41
C ASN A 227 11.29 4.94 24.90
N ASP A 228 10.66 3.95 25.54
CA ASP A 228 10.89 3.58 26.93
C ASP A 228 11.73 2.29 27.10
N PHE A 229 12.40 1.82 26.04
CA PHE A 229 13.25 0.62 26.12
C PHE A 229 14.35 0.72 27.20
N PRO A 230 15.05 1.86 27.38
CA PRO A 230 15.99 2.01 28.49
C PRO A 230 15.35 1.75 29.85
N THR A 231 14.17 2.32 30.09
CA THR A 231 13.46 2.18 31.37
C THR A 231 13.02 0.73 31.60
N ALA A 232 12.54 0.04 30.56
CA ALA A 232 12.17 -1.37 30.64
C ALA A 232 13.39 -2.27 30.96
N PHE A 233 14.53 -2.01 30.33
CA PHE A 233 15.77 -2.73 30.60
C PHE A 233 16.24 -2.56 32.04
N GLU A 234 16.21 -1.32 32.56
CA GLU A 234 16.59 -1.03 33.95
C GLU A 234 15.71 -1.76 34.96
N VAL A 235 14.41 -1.94 34.68
CA VAL A 235 13.51 -2.75 35.53
C VAL A 235 13.97 -4.21 35.59
N LEU A 236 14.24 -4.82 34.44
CA LEU A 236 14.68 -6.22 34.36
C LEU A 236 16.07 -6.41 34.99
N LYS A 237 17.00 -5.49 34.74
CA LYS A 237 18.34 -5.51 35.37
C LYS A 237 18.28 -5.28 36.88
N SER A 238 17.41 -4.38 37.34
CA SER A 238 17.19 -4.18 38.76
C SER A 238 16.65 -5.45 39.43
N ALA A 239 15.70 -6.14 38.79
CA ALA A 239 15.20 -7.42 39.27
C ALA A 239 16.30 -8.50 39.27
N GLN A 240 17.14 -8.56 38.23
CA GLN A 240 18.30 -9.47 38.16
C GLN A 240 19.33 -9.20 39.28
N LYS A 241 19.58 -7.94 39.66
CA LYS A 241 20.52 -7.56 40.72
C LYS A 241 19.97 -7.81 42.13
N GLN A 242 18.66 -7.88 42.30
CA GLN A 242 18.06 -8.14 43.61
C GLN A 242 18.17 -9.65 43.95
N SER A 243 18.86 -9.96 45.05
CA SER A 243 19.11 -11.33 45.53
C SER A 243 17.94 -11.89 46.35
N ASN A 244 16.71 -11.66 45.89
CA ASN A 244 15.50 -12.20 46.48
C ASN A 244 15.08 -13.45 45.68
N SER A 245 14.67 -14.51 46.38
CA SER A 245 14.26 -15.81 45.82
C SER A 245 12.93 -15.76 45.04
N LYS A 246 12.55 -14.59 44.50
CA LYS A 246 11.31 -14.40 43.76
C LYS A 246 11.58 -14.66 42.28
N GLU A 247 10.73 -15.49 41.68
CA GLU A 247 10.76 -15.80 40.25
C GLU A 247 10.62 -14.52 39.41
N ARG A 248 11.55 -14.29 38.48
CA ARG A 248 11.51 -13.12 37.57
C ARG A 248 10.67 -13.48 36.36
N ARG A 249 9.38 -13.20 36.46
CA ARG A 249 8.40 -13.47 35.41
C ARG A 249 8.24 -12.27 34.47
N VAL A 250 8.15 -12.52 33.17
CA VAL A 250 7.75 -11.53 32.16
C VAL A 250 6.53 -12.06 31.40
N ASP A 251 5.52 -11.22 31.24
CA ASP A 251 4.28 -11.56 30.52
C ASP A 251 4.25 -10.85 29.18
N ILE A 252 3.88 -11.58 28.11
CA ILE A 252 3.70 -11.02 26.78
C ILE A 252 2.25 -11.25 26.33
N ILE A 253 1.52 -10.16 26.18
CA ILE A 253 0.15 -10.15 25.66
C ILE A 253 0.24 -10.03 24.15
N LEU A 254 0.02 -11.16 23.47
CA LEU A 254 0.31 -11.32 22.05
C LEU A 254 -0.67 -10.56 21.15
N ASP A 255 -0.18 -10.14 19.99
CA ASP A 255 -0.96 -9.59 18.88
C ASP A 255 -1.06 -10.63 17.77
N ASN A 256 -0.27 -10.53 16.69
CA ASN A 256 -0.40 -11.34 15.48
C ASN A 256 0.42 -12.65 15.50
N ALA A 257 -0.11 -13.67 14.83
CA ALA A 257 0.58 -14.91 14.49
C ALA A 257 1.54 -14.74 13.31
N GLY A 258 2.21 -15.84 12.94
CA GLY A 258 3.18 -15.85 11.86
C GLY A 258 4.49 -15.20 12.27
N PHE A 259 5.01 -14.26 11.48
CA PHE A 259 6.33 -13.68 11.73
C PHE A 259 6.37 -12.81 12.98
N GLU A 260 5.28 -12.15 13.37
CA GLU A 260 5.23 -11.41 14.64
C GLU A 260 5.34 -12.34 15.86
N LEU A 261 4.58 -13.44 15.88
CA LEU A 261 4.74 -14.47 16.92
C LEU A 261 6.15 -15.07 16.92
N PHE A 262 6.75 -15.27 15.74
CA PHE A 262 8.12 -15.77 15.65
C PHE A 262 9.12 -14.81 16.33
N VAL A 263 9.05 -13.51 16.06
CA VAL A 263 9.93 -12.54 16.72
C VAL A 263 9.63 -12.39 18.22
N ASP A 264 8.37 -12.53 18.63
CA ASP A 264 8.01 -12.54 20.06
C ASP A 264 8.66 -13.73 20.79
N LEU A 265 8.79 -14.89 20.13
CA LEU A 265 9.51 -16.05 20.66
C LEU A 265 11.02 -15.88 20.65
N ILE A 266 11.56 -15.15 19.66
CA ILE A 266 12.98 -14.74 19.65
C ILE A 266 13.27 -13.86 20.87
N LEU A 267 12.43 -12.86 21.17
CA LEU A 267 12.58 -12.03 22.37
C LEU A 267 12.40 -12.85 23.66
N ALA A 268 11.37 -13.70 23.74
CA ALA A 268 11.15 -14.57 24.90
C ALA A 268 12.36 -15.48 25.17
N GLY A 269 12.88 -16.10 24.12
CA GLY A 269 14.06 -16.94 24.19
C GLY A 269 15.30 -16.15 24.60
N PHE A 270 15.53 -14.97 24.02
CA PHE A 270 16.62 -14.07 24.41
C PHE A 270 16.54 -13.67 25.89
N LEU A 271 15.37 -13.30 26.40
CA LEU A 271 15.19 -12.93 27.81
C LEU A 271 15.55 -14.07 28.77
N LEU A 272 15.24 -15.32 28.38
CA LEU A 272 15.60 -16.53 29.13
C LEU A 272 17.11 -16.81 29.03
N SER A 273 17.68 -16.80 27.82
CA SER A 273 19.10 -17.09 27.60
C SER A 273 20.04 -16.03 28.21
N ALA A 274 19.63 -14.75 28.18
CA ALA A 274 20.35 -13.64 28.80
C ALA A 274 20.11 -13.54 30.33
N ASN A 275 19.34 -14.47 30.91
CA ASN A 275 19.01 -14.52 32.33
C ASN A 275 18.34 -13.22 32.85
N LEU A 276 17.61 -12.52 31.98
CA LEU A 276 16.82 -11.33 32.32
C LEU A 276 15.43 -11.71 32.87
N ALA A 277 14.95 -12.90 32.54
CA ALA A 277 13.75 -13.52 33.11
C ALA A 277 14.00 -15.00 33.41
N ASP A 278 13.32 -15.52 34.44
CA ASP A 278 13.30 -16.96 34.75
C ASP A 278 12.15 -17.67 34.03
N THR A 279 11.06 -16.96 33.76
CA THR A 279 9.86 -17.51 33.13
C THR A 279 9.15 -16.46 32.28
N ILE A 280 8.77 -16.86 31.07
CA ILE A 280 7.97 -16.07 30.13
C ILE A 280 6.58 -16.67 30.03
N VAL A 281 5.56 -15.84 30.19
CA VAL A 281 4.15 -16.23 30.01
C VAL A 281 3.55 -15.52 28.81
N LEU A 282 3.16 -16.29 27.82
CA LEU A 282 2.51 -15.83 26.59
C LEU A 282 0.99 -15.91 26.72
N HIS A 283 0.31 -14.81 26.43
CA HIS A 283 -1.16 -14.70 26.51
C HIS A 283 -1.78 -14.59 25.11
N PRO A 284 -2.18 -15.70 24.48
CA PRO A 284 -2.90 -15.70 23.21
C PRO A 284 -4.40 -15.41 23.41
N LYS A 285 -5.10 -15.15 22.30
CA LYS A 285 -6.55 -15.03 22.25
C LYS A 285 -7.22 -16.41 22.31
N SER A 286 -8.48 -16.45 22.75
CA SER A 286 -9.21 -17.71 22.96
C SER A 286 -10.06 -18.16 21.76
N ILE A 287 -10.33 -17.25 20.82
CA ILE A 287 -11.14 -17.48 19.61
C ILE A 287 -10.48 -16.79 18.42
N PRO A 288 -10.71 -17.20 17.15
CA PRO A 288 -10.26 -16.46 15.98
C PRO A 288 -10.62 -14.97 16.09
N TRP A 289 -9.58 -14.13 16.13
CA TRP A 289 -9.70 -12.74 16.56
C TRP A 289 -8.86 -11.86 15.65
N PHE A 290 -9.41 -10.71 15.25
CA PHE A 290 -8.69 -9.66 14.52
C PHE A 290 -7.85 -10.15 13.33
N VAL A 291 -8.38 -11.16 12.60
CA VAL A 291 -7.73 -11.88 11.50
C VAL A 291 -6.50 -12.66 11.96
N SER A 292 -5.42 -11.95 12.31
CA SER A 292 -4.12 -12.56 12.52
C SER A 292 -3.79 -12.86 13.97
N ASP A 293 -4.64 -12.54 14.95
CA ASP A 293 -4.26 -12.71 16.35
C ASP A 293 -3.94 -14.15 16.73
N VAL A 294 -2.93 -14.30 17.60
CA VAL A 294 -2.41 -15.60 18.04
C VAL A 294 -3.47 -16.36 18.84
N LEU A 295 -3.70 -17.61 18.43
CA LEU A 295 -4.39 -18.64 19.19
C LEU A 295 -3.39 -19.68 19.72
N PRO A 296 -3.74 -20.45 20.76
CA PRO A 296 -2.88 -21.54 21.24
C PRO A 296 -2.43 -22.52 20.14
N LYS A 297 -3.28 -22.77 19.14
CA LYS A 297 -2.96 -23.64 18.01
C LYS A 297 -1.97 -23.04 17.00
N ASP A 298 -1.88 -21.71 16.92
CA ASP A 298 -0.95 -21.04 16.02
C ASP A 298 0.48 -21.21 16.50
N PHE A 299 0.70 -21.24 17.83
CA PHE A 299 1.99 -21.61 18.42
C PHE A 299 2.41 -23.03 18.04
N GLY A 300 1.51 -24.01 18.16
CA GLY A 300 1.77 -25.37 17.71
C GLY A 300 2.04 -25.46 16.20
N GLY A 301 1.31 -24.69 15.40
CA GLY A 301 1.54 -24.58 13.96
C GLY A 301 2.92 -24.03 13.61
N LEU A 302 3.35 -22.98 14.31
CA LEU A 302 4.68 -22.40 14.17
C LEU A 302 5.78 -23.40 14.56
N LEU A 303 5.68 -24.04 15.72
CA LEU A 303 6.67 -25.03 16.16
C LEU A 303 6.76 -26.21 15.19
N ASN A 304 5.63 -26.69 14.66
CA ASN A 304 5.64 -27.73 13.62
C ASN A 304 6.34 -27.28 12.34
N ALA A 305 6.19 -26.01 11.95
CA ALA A 305 6.89 -25.45 10.81
C ALA A 305 8.41 -25.37 11.03
N LEU A 306 8.86 -25.15 12.27
CA LEU A 306 10.28 -25.13 12.64
C LEU A 306 10.87 -26.53 12.85
N ALA A 307 10.06 -27.51 13.28
CA ALA A 307 10.47 -28.89 13.47
C ALA A 307 10.73 -29.65 12.15
N ASP A 308 9.99 -29.31 11.09
CA ASP A 308 10.17 -29.87 9.74
C ASP A 308 10.17 -28.74 8.70
N PRO A 309 11.23 -27.90 8.69
CA PRO A 309 11.26 -26.67 7.91
C PRO A 309 11.32 -26.94 6.41
N LYS A 310 11.98 -28.03 5.99
CA LYS A 310 11.99 -28.45 4.59
C LYS A 310 10.60 -28.79 4.11
N ARG A 311 9.86 -29.63 4.83
CA ARG A 311 8.47 -29.95 4.46
C ARG A 311 7.61 -28.69 4.43
N PHE A 312 7.78 -27.78 5.39
CA PHE A 312 6.97 -26.55 5.44
C PHE A 312 7.22 -25.62 4.25
N TYR A 313 8.49 -25.32 3.93
CA TYR A 313 8.83 -24.37 2.87
C TYR A 313 8.78 -24.99 1.46
N GLU A 314 9.15 -26.25 1.31
CA GLU A 314 9.26 -26.93 0.00
C GLU A 314 7.92 -27.54 -0.48
N THR A 315 6.94 -27.72 0.41
CA THR A 315 5.60 -28.17 -0.01
C THR A 315 4.88 -27.06 -0.77
N GLN A 316 4.47 -27.35 -2.00
CA GLN A 316 3.62 -26.45 -2.79
C GLN A 316 2.31 -26.14 -2.07
N SER A 317 2.04 -24.86 -1.91
CA SER A 317 0.70 -24.35 -1.56
C SER A 317 -0.28 -24.59 -2.70
N GLU A 318 -1.57 -24.56 -2.40
CA GLU A 318 -2.61 -24.75 -3.42
C GLU A 318 -2.56 -23.69 -4.53
N ASP A 319 -2.16 -22.46 -4.20
CA ASP A 319 -1.99 -21.38 -5.18
C ASP A 319 -0.73 -21.61 -6.05
N GLU A 320 0.36 -22.12 -5.47
CA GLU A 320 1.56 -22.55 -6.23
C GLU A 320 1.25 -23.73 -7.16
N LYS A 321 0.44 -24.70 -6.71
CA LYS A 321 -0.06 -25.80 -7.57
C LYS A 321 -0.89 -25.28 -8.74
N HIS A 322 -1.73 -24.28 -8.52
CA HIS A 322 -2.52 -23.67 -9.60
C HIS A 322 -1.66 -22.88 -10.60
N LYS A 323 -0.52 -22.36 -10.17
CA LYS A 323 0.41 -21.57 -10.99
C LYS A 323 1.58 -22.38 -11.56
N ASP A 324 1.65 -23.69 -11.27
CA ASP A 324 2.76 -24.58 -11.62
C ASP A 324 4.13 -24.04 -11.18
N VAL A 325 4.18 -23.49 -9.96
CA VAL A 325 5.39 -22.92 -9.35
C VAL A 325 5.98 -23.90 -8.34
N THR A 326 7.27 -24.23 -8.48
CA THR A 326 8.01 -25.05 -7.52
C THR A 326 8.70 -24.16 -6.50
N PRO A 327 8.49 -24.34 -5.18
CA PRO A 327 9.19 -23.56 -4.15
C PRO A 327 10.70 -23.84 -4.20
N GLU A 328 11.51 -22.81 -3.94
CA GLU A 328 12.96 -22.98 -3.84
C GLU A 328 13.30 -23.89 -2.64
N PRO A 329 14.26 -24.82 -2.78
CA PRO A 329 14.66 -25.69 -1.68
C PRO A 329 15.30 -24.89 -0.53
N LEU A 330 15.17 -25.39 0.69
CA LEU A 330 15.84 -24.82 1.86
C LEU A 330 17.25 -25.40 1.96
N SER A 331 18.25 -24.55 2.22
CA SER A 331 19.61 -25.06 2.42
C SER A 331 19.70 -25.91 3.69
N ASP A 332 20.67 -26.82 3.75
CA ASP A 332 20.88 -27.67 4.93
C ASP A 332 21.21 -26.83 6.18
N GLN A 333 21.94 -25.72 6.01
CA GLN A 333 22.26 -24.78 7.09
C GLN A 333 21.01 -24.10 7.64
N GLU A 334 20.17 -23.51 6.78
CA GLU A 334 18.93 -22.85 7.20
C GLU A 334 17.98 -23.84 7.91
N ALA A 335 17.91 -25.09 7.43
CA ALA A 335 17.12 -26.13 8.06
C ALA A 335 17.62 -26.47 9.47
N GLU A 336 18.94 -26.55 9.67
CA GLU A 336 19.57 -26.80 10.96
C GLU A 336 19.33 -25.64 11.94
N GLU A 337 19.46 -24.40 11.48
CA GLU A 337 19.21 -23.19 12.27
C GLU A 337 17.77 -23.12 12.78
N LEU A 338 16.78 -23.40 11.92
CA LEU A 338 15.38 -23.45 12.34
C LEU A 338 15.07 -24.60 13.29
N SER A 339 15.71 -25.76 13.08
CA SER A 339 15.57 -26.91 13.97
C SER A 339 16.14 -26.61 15.37
N PHE A 340 17.25 -25.88 15.45
CA PHE A 340 17.83 -25.42 16.73
C PHE A 340 16.84 -24.57 17.53
N LEU A 341 16.14 -23.62 16.88
CA LEU A 341 15.11 -22.81 17.54
C LEU A 341 13.98 -23.69 18.08
N PHE A 342 13.51 -24.66 17.28
CA PHE A 342 12.47 -25.59 17.72
C PHE A 342 12.89 -26.39 18.96
N GLU A 343 14.10 -26.96 18.96
CA GLU A 343 14.63 -27.74 20.08
C GLU A 343 14.71 -26.88 21.35
N ARG A 344 15.30 -25.67 21.24
CA ARG A 344 15.51 -24.79 22.39
C ARG A 344 14.20 -24.29 23.00
N TRP A 345 13.25 -23.87 22.17
CA TRP A 345 11.95 -23.40 22.67
C TRP A 345 11.10 -24.54 23.23
N SER A 346 11.22 -25.75 22.66
CA SER A 346 10.57 -26.95 23.20
C SER A 346 11.13 -27.33 24.57
N GLU A 347 12.45 -27.19 24.76
CA GLU A 347 13.11 -27.38 26.06
C GLU A 347 12.62 -26.37 27.09
N TYR A 348 12.60 -25.06 26.77
CA TYR A 348 12.07 -24.04 27.67
C TYR A 348 10.60 -24.27 28.04
N HIS A 349 9.79 -24.74 27.09
CA HIS A 349 8.41 -25.10 27.37
C HIS A 349 8.33 -26.34 28.28
N ALA A 350 9.14 -27.36 28.05
CA ALA A 350 9.18 -28.58 28.86
C ALA A 350 9.68 -28.32 30.30
N GLU A 351 10.60 -27.36 30.47
CA GLU A 351 11.10 -26.91 31.78
C GLU A 351 10.14 -25.97 32.51
N GLY A 352 9.05 -25.54 31.87
CA GLY A 352 8.10 -24.58 32.43
C GLY A 352 8.56 -23.13 32.39
N LYS A 353 9.66 -22.82 31.70
CA LYS A 353 10.19 -21.46 31.50
C LYS A 353 9.44 -20.69 30.43
N LEU A 354 8.81 -21.36 29.48
CA LEU A 354 7.96 -20.76 28.45
C LEU A 354 6.54 -21.33 28.57
N VAL A 355 5.59 -20.51 29.00
CA VAL A 355 4.23 -20.96 29.34
C VAL A 355 3.20 -20.23 28.50
N ILE A 356 2.17 -20.92 28.02
CA ILE A 356 1.06 -20.32 27.27
C ILE A 356 -0.20 -20.34 28.13
N ARG A 357 -0.81 -19.18 28.34
CA ARG A 357 -2.02 -19.01 29.17
C ARG A 357 -3.10 -18.24 28.42
N PRO A 358 -4.01 -18.91 27.68
CA PRO A 358 -5.16 -18.23 27.10
C PRO A 358 -6.12 -17.76 28.21
N ASN A 359 -6.77 -16.63 27.99
CA ASN A 359 -7.84 -16.13 28.85
C ASN A 359 -8.96 -15.52 28.00
N LEU A 360 -10.22 -15.69 28.40
CA LEU A 360 -11.38 -15.13 27.70
C LEU A 360 -11.43 -13.60 27.76
N PHE A 361 -10.83 -13.01 28.81
CA PHE A 361 -10.76 -11.56 29.00
C PHE A 361 -10.19 -10.82 27.78
N TRP A 362 -9.17 -11.40 27.14
CA TRP A 362 -8.50 -10.79 25.98
C TRP A 362 -9.44 -10.59 24.78
N THR A 363 -10.54 -11.35 24.72
CA THR A 363 -11.56 -11.31 23.66
C THR A 363 -12.90 -10.69 24.11
N GLU A 364 -12.94 -10.05 25.28
CA GLU A 364 -14.09 -9.22 25.69
C GLU A 364 -14.20 -7.93 24.87
N GLY A 365 -15.39 -7.36 24.76
CA GLY A 365 -15.66 -6.17 23.94
C GLY A 365 -15.23 -4.83 24.56
N GLY A 366 -14.71 -4.85 25.78
CA GLY A 366 -14.37 -3.65 26.56
C GLY A 366 -12.87 -3.37 26.68
N SER A 367 -12.56 -2.24 27.33
CA SER A 367 -11.19 -1.82 27.61
C SER A 367 -10.56 -2.59 28.77
N TYR A 368 -9.24 -2.51 28.90
CA TYR A 368 -8.50 -3.09 30.01
C TYR A 368 -8.71 -2.36 31.34
N TRP A 369 -9.40 -1.22 31.36
CA TRP A 369 -9.87 -0.60 32.60
C TRP A 369 -10.87 -1.49 33.35
N ARG A 370 -11.50 -2.44 32.64
CA ARG A 370 -12.44 -3.40 33.23
C ARG A 370 -11.73 -4.57 33.94
N LEU A 371 -10.46 -4.80 33.64
CA LEU A 371 -9.68 -5.96 34.11
C LEU A 371 -9.81 -6.22 35.63
N PRO A 372 -9.64 -5.23 36.52
CA PRO A 372 -9.73 -5.48 37.97
C PRO A 372 -11.12 -5.92 38.46
N LYS A 373 -12.16 -5.75 37.65
CA LYS A 373 -13.55 -6.07 37.99
C LYS A 373 -14.09 -7.29 37.26
N THR A 374 -13.72 -7.49 36.00
CA THR A 374 -14.23 -8.60 35.18
C THR A 374 -13.35 -9.84 35.26
N ALA A 375 -12.04 -9.68 35.48
CA ALA A 375 -11.11 -10.78 35.68
C ALA A 375 -10.09 -10.48 36.80
N PRO A 376 -10.55 -10.39 38.08
CA PRO A 376 -9.69 -10.04 39.20
C PRO A 376 -8.53 -11.03 39.40
N ASP A 377 -8.74 -12.32 39.15
CA ASP A 377 -7.67 -13.33 39.29
C ASP A 377 -6.53 -13.09 38.29
N LEU A 378 -6.87 -12.70 37.04
CA LEU A 378 -5.87 -12.32 36.03
C LEU A 378 -5.18 -11.00 36.41
N TYR A 379 -5.92 -10.04 36.98
CA TYR A 379 -5.35 -8.79 37.45
C TYR A 379 -4.31 -9.00 38.56
N GLU A 380 -4.60 -9.85 39.54
CA GLU A 380 -3.65 -10.19 40.61
C GLU A 380 -2.47 -11.02 40.07
N ASP A 381 -2.71 -11.96 39.15
CA ASP A 381 -1.63 -12.76 38.52
C ASP A 381 -0.63 -11.87 37.75
N LEU A 382 -1.09 -10.84 37.04
CA LEU A 382 -0.22 -9.92 36.30
C LEU A 382 0.64 -9.02 37.21
N LYS A 383 0.27 -8.83 38.48
CA LYS A 383 1.10 -8.08 39.45
C LYS A 383 2.35 -8.85 39.88
N GLU A 384 2.36 -10.17 39.69
CA GLU A 384 3.55 -10.99 39.96
C GLU A 384 4.60 -10.87 38.86
N SER A 385 4.25 -10.28 37.72
CA SER A 385 5.16 -10.03 36.61
C SER A 385 6.10 -8.85 36.91
N GLU A 386 7.39 -9.01 36.60
CA GLU A 386 8.34 -7.90 36.66
C GLU A 386 8.07 -6.87 35.55
N LEU A 387 7.61 -7.34 34.39
CA LEU A 387 7.24 -6.53 33.24
C LEU A 387 6.16 -7.24 32.40
N VAL A 388 5.09 -6.51 32.07
CA VAL A 388 4.04 -6.97 31.17
C VAL A 388 4.15 -6.21 29.84
N ILE A 389 4.47 -6.93 28.77
CA ILE A 389 4.62 -6.42 27.42
C ILE A 389 3.32 -6.60 26.66
N PHE A 390 2.71 -5.51 26.20
CA PHE A 390 1.52 -5.52 25.36
C PHE A 390 1.93 -5.28 23.90
N LYS A 391 1.71 -6.27 23.03
CA LYS A 391 2.02 -6.16 21.60
C LYS A 391 0.88 -5.51 20.81
N GLY A 392 1.22 -4.67 19.84
CA GLY A 392 0.30 -4.28 18.77
C GLY A 392 -0.75 -3.23 19.13
N ASP A 393 -1.54 -2.87 18.11
CA ASP A 393 -2.43 -1.71 18.15
C ASP A 393 -3.71 -1.96 18.96
N LEU A 394 -4.32 -3.14 18.85
CA LEU A 394 -5.54 -3.47 19.58
C LEU A 394 -5.30 -3.47 21.10
N ASN A 395 -4.18 -4.02 21.56
CA ASN A 395 -3.83 -3.99 22.97
C ASN A 395 -3.67 -2.55 23.47
N TYR A 396 -3.04 -1.66 22.69
CA TYR A 396 -2.91 -0.24 23.05
C TYR A 396 -4.27 0.47 23.09
N ARG A 397 -5.15 0.22 22.11
CA ARG A 397 -6.53 0.72 22.12
C ARG A 397 -7.28 0.24 23.36
N LYS A 398 -7.17 -1.03 23.74
CA LYS A 398 -7.78 -1.56 24.96
C LYS A 398 -7.16 -0.97 26.24
N LEU A 399 -5.85 -0.74 26.29
CA LEU A 399 -5.18 -0.06 27.42
C LEU A 399 -5.74 1.35 27.62
N THR A 400 -5.87 2.11 26.54
CA THR A 400 -6.30 3.53 26.55
C THR A 400 -7.83 3.70 26.46
N GLY A 401 -8.58 2.61 26.34
CA GLY A 401 -10.04 2.65 26.21
C GLY A 401 -10.55 3.14 24.85
N ASP A 402 -9.70 3.16 23.82
CA ASP A 402 -10.00 3.61 22.46
C ASP A 402 -10.66 4.99 22.45
N ALA A 403 -10.18 5.87 23.34
CA ALA A 403 -10.79 7.17 23.61
C ALA A 403 -10.07 8.34 22.96
N MET A 404 -10.84 9.39 22.69
CA MET A 404 -10.38 10.66 22.10
C MET A 404 -9.61 11.49 23.15
N TRP A 405 -8.48 10.96 23.61
CA TRP A 405 -7.59 11.65 24.53
C TRP A 405 -6.92 12.85 23.86
N ASP A 406 -6.57 13.85 24.66
CA ASP A 406 -5.56 14.82 24.24
C ASP A 406 -4.23 14.05 24.03
N PRO A 407 -3.56 14.17 22.86
CA PRO A 407 -2.30 13.47 22.59
C PRO A 407 -1.20 13.69 23.63
N THR A 408 -1.25 14.80 24.37
CA THR A 408 -0.30 15.13 25.44
C THR A 408 -0.65 14.50 26.79
N THR A 409 -1.81 13.84 26.90
CA THR A 409 -2.22 13.13 28.13
C THR A 409 -1.16 12.11 28.52
N PRO A 410 -0.65 12.07 29.77
CA PRO A 410 0.32 11.07 30.17
C PRO A 410 -0.21 9.65 30.00
N PHE A 411 0.62 8.74 29.45
CA PHE A 411 0.24 7.33 29.25
C PHE A 411 -0.22 6.67 30.57
N ALA A 412 0.44 6.99 31.68
CA ALA A 412 0.10 6.53 33.02
C ALA A 412 -1.35 6.88 33.47
N ASP A 413 -1.89 8.00 32.98
CA ASP A 413 -3.25 8.44 33.28
C ASP A 413 -4.25 7.79 32.31
N ALA A 414 -3.88 7.68 31.04
CA ALA A 414 -4.72 7.09 29.98
C ALA A 414 -5.02 5.59 30.19
N ILE A 415 -4.13 4.87 30.89
CA ILE A 415 -4.34 3.44 31.23
C ILE A 415 -5.12 3.22 32.55
N GLY A 416 -5.49 4.31 33.23
CA GLY A 416 -6.44 4.33 34.35
C GLY A 416 -6.13 3.31 35.46
N PRO A 417 -6.99 2.30 35.71
CA PRO A 417 -6.77 1.29 36.75
C PRO A 417 -5.49 0.46 36.60
N LEU A 418 -4.88 0.46 35.41
CA LEU A 418 -3.59 -0.17 35.14
C LEU A 418 -2.40 0.78 35.27
N GLY A 419 -2.64 2.05 35.66
CA GLY A 419 -1.60 3.03 35.91
C GLY A 419 -0.66 2.65 37.06
N PRO A 420 0.29 3.53 37.45
CA PRO A 420 1.34 3.22 38.43
C PRO A 420 0.85 2.70 39.80
N LYS A 421 -0.39 3.02 40.18
CA LYS A 421 -1.01 2.54 41.43
C LYS A 421 -1.47 1.09 41.38
N SER A 422 -1.48 0.47 40.20
CA SER A 422 -1.92 -0.91 39.99
C SER A 422 -0.91 -1.94 40.52
N GLY A 423 0.37 -1.58 40.60
CA GLY A 423 1.48 -2.49 40.84
C GLY A 423 1.96 -3.24 39.60
N ILE A 424 1.32 -3.06 38.44
CA ILE A 424 1.70 -3.69 37.17
C ILE A 424 2.60 -2.74 36.39
N ARG A 425 3.78 -3.23 35.98
CA ARG A 425 4.69 -2.49 35.09
C ARG A 425 4.40 -2.86 33.65
N ILE A 426 4.08 -1.87 32.82
CA ILE A 426 3.57 -2.07 31.48
C ILE A 426 4.53 -1.46 30.45
N LEU A 427 4.85 -2.23 29.42
CA LEU A 427 5.49 -1.75 28.19
C LEU A 427 4.55 -2.04 27.02
N ALA A 428 4.18 -1.02 26.24
CA ALA A 428 3.38 -1.18 25.04
C ALA A 428 4.27 -1.10 23.80
N LEU A 429 4.42 -2.22 23.08
CA LEU A 429 5.13 -2.29 21.80
C LEU A 429 4.12 -2.15 20.66
N ARG A 430 3.89 -0.91 20.22
CA ARG A 430 2.80 -0.57 19.31
C ARG A 430 3.28 0.15 18.06
N THR A 431 2.96 -0.41 16.89
CA THR A 431 2.90 0.36 15.65
C THR A 431 1.55 1.07 15.56
N CYS A 432 1.54 2.40 15.35
CA CYS A 432 0.32 3.21 15.44
C CYS A 432 -0.64 2.97 14.26
N LYS A 433 -1.70 2.18 14.44
CA LYS A 433 -2.68 1.82 13.37
C LYS A 433 -4.10 2.32 13.66
N ALA A 434 -4.23 3.29 14.56
CA ALA A 434 -5.50 3.84 15.02
C ALA A 434 -5.32 5.28 15.51
N ASP A 435 -6.40 6.06 15.46
CA ASP A 435 -6.43 7.48 15.82
C ASP A 435 -5.95 7.79 17.25
N VAL A 436 -6.14 6.87 18.19
CA VAL A 436 -5.75 7.07 19.59
C VAL A 436 -4.24 7.13 19.74
N VAL A 437 -3.74 8.19 20.38
CA VAL A 437 -2.35 8.36 20.78
C VAL A 437 -2.31 9.22 22.05
N VAL A 438 -1.39 8.91 22.96
CA VAL A 438 -1.18 9.65 24.21
C VAL A 438 0.32 9.68 24.55
N GLY A 439 0.72 10.56 25.47
CA GLY A 439 2.09 10.69 25.95
C GLY A 439 3.03 11.45 25.02
N LEU A 440 2.51 12.17 24.02
CA LEU A 440 3.32 12.97 23.10
C LEU A 440 3.72 14.31 23.73
N SER A 441 4.82 14.87 23.25
CA SER A 441 5.20 16.25 23.59
C SER A 441 4.25 17.26 22.95
N PRO A 442 3.99 18.43 23.56
CA PRO A 442 3.14 19.46 22.95
C PRO A 442 3.62 19.86 21.55
N GLY A 443 2.72 19.89 20.56
CA GLY A 443 3.03 20.22 19.17
C GLY A 443 3.49 19.04 18.31
N GLU A 444 3.74 17.88 18.91
CA GLU A 444 4.28 16.71 18.19
C GLU A 444 3.20 16.01 17.35
N ASP A 445 1.97 15.89 17.84
CA ASP A 445 0.86 15.32 17.08
C ASP A 445 0.55 16.17 15.84
N GLU A 446 0.55 17.50 15.98
CA GLU A 446 0.36 18.42 14.86
C GLU A 446 1.49 18.31 13.83
N ARG A 447 2.74 18.18 14.31
CA ARG A 447 3.91 17.96 13.45
C ARG A 447 3.77 16.64 12.68
N LEU A 448 3.42 15.56 13.36
CA LEU A 448 3.22 14.24 12.76
C LEU A 448 2.07 14.28 11.76
N ARG A 449 0.90 14.82 12.10
CA ARG A 449 -0.25 14.95 11.18
C ARG A 449 0.05 15.81 9.96
N ALA A 450 0.99 16.77 10.07
CA ALA A 450 1.46 17.57 8.96
C ALA A 450 2.51 16.86 8.07
N MET A 451 3.10 15.76 8.54
CA MET A 451 4.03 14.93 7.76
C MET A 451 3.30 14.01 6.78
N GLU A 452 3.99 13.66 5.70
CA GLU A 452 3.50 12.71 4.70
C GLU A 452 3.24 11.36 5.38
N GLY A 453 1.96 11.01 5.57
CA GLY A 453 1.53 9.80 6.24
C GLY A 453 1.37 9.88 7.76
N GLY A 454 1.56 11.02 8.43
CA GLY A 454 1.60 11.07 9.90
C GLY A 454 0.26 11.27 10.64
N GLY A 455 -0.87 10.88 10.03
CA GLY A 455 -2.05 10.52 10.82
C GLY A 455 -1.78 9.26 11.63
N GLY A 456 -2.51 9.02 12.73
CA GLY A 456 -2.42 7.80 13.56
C GLY A 456 -2.69 6.47 12.82
N ASP A 457 -2.82 6.51 11.51
CA ASP A 457 -3.13 5.43 10.58
C ASP A 457 -1.88 4.72 10.02
N SER A 458 -0.68 5.12 10.45
CA SER A 458 0.58 4.95 9.68
C SER A 458 1.45 3.75 10.05
N GLY A 459 1.06 2.96 11.05
CA GLY A 459 1.76 1.79 11.56
C GLY A 459 1.93 0.76 10.46
N ALA A 460 3.02 0.89 9.70
CA ALA A 460 3.33 0.15 8.49
C ALA A 460 2.08 -0.09 7.63
N GLN A 461 1.56 0.96 6.99
CA GLN A 461 0.48 0.81 6.02
C GLN A 461 0.90 -0.12 4.88
N ALA A 462 0.34 -1.32 4.89
CA ALA A 462 -0.31 -1.83 3.69
C ALA A 462 -1.39 -0.80 3.30
N SER A 463 -0.97 0.12 2.43
CA SER A 463 -1.76 0.99 1.55
C SER A 463 -2.90 1.82 2.16
N ASN A 464 -2.59 3.03 2.63
CA ASN A 464 -3.44 4.20 2.32
C ASN A 464 -2.76 5.05 1.23
N VAL A 465 -2.26 4.35 0.21
CA VAL A 465 -1.77 5.01 -0.97
C VAL A 465 -3.00 5.48 -1.76
N PRO A 466 -3.11 6.78 -2.10
CA PRO A 466 -4.27 7.28 -2.82
C PRO A 466 -4.44 6.48 -4.11
N LEU A 467 -5.54 5.74 -4.23
CA LEU A 467 -5.82 4.91 -5.41
C LEU A 467 -6.35 5.79 -6.54
N ALA A 468 -5.98 5.45 -7.77
CA ALA A 468 -6.48 6.11 -8.97
C ALA A 468 -7.99 5.92 -9.14
N GLU A 469 -8.66 6.98 -9.59
CA GLU A 469 -10.03 6.90 -10.07
C GLU A 469 -10.07 6.50 -11.54
N TYR A 470 -11.21 5.98 -11.99
CA TYR A 470 -11.41 5.58 -13.37
C TYR A 470 -12.56 6.34 -14.01
N LYS A 471 -12.31 6.96 -15.16
CA LYS A 471 -13.32 7.66 -15.96
C LYS A 471 -13.52 6.98 -17.31
N GLN A 472 -14.74 7.09 -17.83
CA GLN A 472 -15.07 6.58 -19.15
C GLN A 472 -14.38 7.42 -20.24
N LEU A 473 -13.76 6.76 -21.21
CA LEU A 473 -13.13 7.42 -22.34
C LEU A 473 -14.16 7.65 -23.44
N GLY A 474 -14.73 8.86 -23.47
CA GLY A 474 -15.82 9.21 -24.37
C GLY A 474 -17.06 8.31 -24.19
N LYS A 475 -17.81 8.09 -25.27
CA LYS A 475 -18.95 7.16 -25.33
C LYS A 475 -18.50 5.75 -25.71
N SER A 476 -17.46 5.25 -25.04
CA SER A 476 -16.94 3.88 -25.23
C SER A 476 -17.03 3.06 -23.94
N GLY A 477 -16.93 1.73 -24.02
CA GLY A 477 -16.86 0.87 -22.83
C GLY A 477 -15.52 0.95 -22.08
N LEU A 478 -14.52 1.63 -22.64
CA LEU A 478 -13.18 1.72 -22.07
C LEU A 478 -13.15 2.72 -20.91
N ARG A 479 -12.60 2.31 -19.77
CA ARG A 479 -12.35 3.17 -18.61
C ARG A 479 -10.86 3.35 -18.43
N VAL A 480 -10.42 4.59 -18.27
CA VAL A 480 -9.01 4.97 -18.11
C VAL A 480 -8.75 5.52 -16.72
N SER A 481 -7.54 5.32 -16.20
CA SER A 481 -7.12 5.88 -14.91
C SER A 481 -7.03 7.41 -14.98
N VAL A 482 -7.25 8.06 -13.85
CA VAL A 482 -7.11 9.51 -13.69
C VAL A 482 -6.02 9.79 -12.65
N PRO A 483 -4.85 10.32 -13.06
CA PRO A 483 -4.42 10.60 -14.44
C PRO A 483 -4.05 9.35 -15.27
N ILE A 484 -3.76 9.53 -16.56
CA ILE A 484 -3.04 8.55 -17.39
C ILE A 484 -1.54 8.78 -17.19
N LEU A 485 -0.77 7.70 -17.04
CA LEU A 485 0.69 7.78 -16.93
C LEU A 485 1.30 8.03 -18.32
N GLY A 486 2.07 9.11 -18.47
CA GLY A 486 2.81 9.43 -19.68
C GLY A 486 4.26 8.91 -19.64
N ALA A 487 4.63 8.06 -20.60
CA ALA A 487 5.90 7.34 -20.64
C ALA A 487 7.02 8.06 -21.40
N MET A 488 6.81 9.30 -21.89
CA MET A 488 7.86 10.09 -22.56
C MET A 488 9.09 10.32 -21.66
N SER A 489 8.91 10.25 -20.34
CA SER A 489 10.01 10.36 -19.38
C SER A 489 10.87 9.12 -19.29
N PHE A 490 10.47 8.00 -19.90
CA PHE A 490 11.20 6.73 -19.88
C PHE A 490 11.89 6.49 -21.21
N GLY A 491 13.19 6.22 -21.16
CA GLY A 491 14.00 6.04 -22.36
C GLY A 491 15.49 6.00 -22.05
N ASP A 492 16.29 6.30 -23.06
CA ASP A 492 17.75 6.27 -22.98
C ASP A 492 18.33 7.69 -22.87
N LYS A 493 19.23 7.93 -21.92
CA LYS A 493 19.79 9.27 -21.66
C LYS A 493 20.53 9.86 -22.87
N ARG A 494 20.99 9.04 -23.82
CA ARG A 494 21.60 9.51 -25.07
C ARG A 494 20.60 10.26 -25.97
N TRP A 495 19.29 10.03 -25.79
CA TRP A 495 18.22 10.75 -26.51
C TRP A 495 17.96 12.12 -25.89
N GLN A 496 17.88 12.20 -24.57
CA GLN A 496 17.66 13.43 -23.82
C GLN A 496 18.17 13.25 -22.39
N ASP A 497 19.00 14.16 -21.89
CA ASP A 497 19.62 14.04 -20.55
C ASP A 497 18.63 13.93 -19.38
N TRP A 498 17.37 14.33 -19.59
CA TRP A 498 16.34 14.35 -18.55
C TRP A 498 15.48 13.07 -18.47
N VAL A 499 15.66 12.10 -19.39
CA VAL A 499 14.91 10.84 -19.34
C VAL A 499 15.43 9.90 -18.27
N ILE A 500 14.55 9.00 -17.88
CA ILE A 500 14.71 8.02 -16.81
C ILE A 500 14.94 6.67 -17.49
N GLU A 501 16.06 6.05 -17.14
CA GLU A 501 16.46 4.76 -17.69
C GLU A 501 15.72 3.61 -16.99
N GLU A 502 15.86 2.40 -17.53
CA GLU A 502 15.11 1.23 -17.12
C GLU A 502 15.14 0.95 -15.61
N ASP A 503 16.33 0.94 -14.99
CA ASP A 503 16.48 0.61 -13.56
C ASP A 503 15.73 1.59 -12.65
N GLU A 504 15.68 2.86 -13.05
CA GLU A 504 14.97 3.94 -12.33
C GLU A 504 13.46 3.95 -12.68
N ALA A 505 13.09 3.57 -13.91
CA ALA A 505 11.70 3.54 -14.38
C ALA A 505 10.90 2.38 -13.78
N MET A 506 11.54 1.23 -13.58
CA MET A 506 10.93 0.00 -13.06
C MET A 506 10.18 0.18 -11.73
N PRO A 507 10.78 0.74 -10.65
CA PRO A 507 10.07 0.97 -9.41
C PRO A 507 8.93 2.00 -9.56
N ILE A 508 9.06 2.98 -10.45
CA ILE A 508 8.00 3.97 -10.72
C ILE A 508 6.79 3.31 -11.39
N LEU A 509 7.03 2.43 -12.37
CA LEU A 509 5.97 1.69 -13.08
C LEU A 509 5.25 0.70 -12.15
N LYS A 510 6.01 0.01 -11.29
CA LYS A 510 5.42 -0.85 -10.24
C LYS A 510 4.55 -0.04 -9.29
N ALA A 511 5.07 1.07 -8.77
CA ALA A 511 4.34 1.94 -7.87
C ALA A 511 3.07 2.52 -8.52
N ALA A 512 3.12 2.89 -9.80
CA ALA A 512 1.96 3.34 -10.56
C ALA A 512 0.88 2.24 -10.64
N TYR A 513 1.26 1.02 -11.01
CA TYR A 513 0.33 -0.10 -11.09
C TYR A 513 -0.30 -0.44 -9.73
N ASP A 514 0.50 -0.52 -8.67
CA ASP A 514 0.03 -0.84 -7.31
C ASP A 514 -0.94 0.23 -6.78
N ARG A 515 -0.87 1.47 -7.32
CA ARG A 515 -1.75 2.60 -7.02
C ARG A 515 -3.00 2.66 -7.89
N GLY A 516 -3.21 1.70 -8.78
CA GLY A 516 -4.33 1.67 -9.71
C GLY A 516 -4.14 2.54 -10.97
N LEU A 517 -2.99 3.20 -11.17
CA LEU A 517 -2.65 3.86 -12.43
C LEU A 517 -2.29 2.81 -13.48
N ASN A 518 -3.31 2.17 -14.03
CA ASN A 518 -3.18 1.07 -14.97
C ASN A 518 -3.31 1.51 -16.44
N THR A 519 -3.44 2.80 -16.74
CA THR A 519 -3.47 3.31 -18.12
C THR A 519 -2.17 4.04 -18.43
N TRP A 520 -1.36 3.47 -19.33
CA TRP A 520 -0.02 3.96 -19.66
C TRP A 520 0.05 4.38 -21.14
N ASP A 521 0.42 5.63 -21.39
CA ASP A 521 0.55 6.24 -22.71
C ASP A 521 2.03 6.37 -23.12
N THR A 522 2.38 5.79 -24.26
CA THR A 522 3.70 5.87 -24.89
C THR A 522 3.57 6.19 -26.39
N ALA A 523 4.64 6.09 -27.17
CA ALA A 523 4.64 6.24 -28.61
C ALA A 523 5.81 5.47 -29.24
N ASN A 524 5.63 5.01 -30.47
CA ASN A 524 6.67 4.29 -31.20
C ASN A 524 8.00 5.07 -31.31
N VAL A 525 7.94 6.41 -31.40
CA VAL A 525 9.12 7.27 -31.54
C VAL A 525 9.76 7.71 -30.22
N TYR A 526 9.13 7.49 -29.07
CA TYR A 526 9.72 7.93 -27.79
C TYR A 526 11.02 7.17 -27.52
N SER A 527 12.11 7.93 -27.39
CA SER A 527 13.47 7.40 -27.28
C SER A 527 13.80 6.34 -28.37
N ASN A 528 13.34 6.56 -29.61
CA ASN A 528 13.51 5.63 -30.73
C ASN A 528 13.00 4.20 -30.45
N GLY A 529 11.86 4.08 -29.76
CA GLY A 529 11.21 2.79 -29.44
C GLY A 529 11.58 2.24 -28.06
N VAL A 530 12.66 2.72 -27.42
CA VAL A 530 13.09 2.24 -26.10
C VAL A 530 12.02 2.44 -25.02
N SER A 531 11.20 3.49 -25.13
CA SER A 531 10.09 3.70 -24.19
C SER A 531 9.08 2.54 -24.21
N GLU A 532 8.75 2.01 -25.38
CA GLU A 532 7.85 0.84 -25.50
C GLU A 532 8.47 -0.43 -24.92
N GLU A 533 9.78 -0.61 -25.08
CA GLU A 533 10.50 -1.73 -24.48
C GLU A 533 10.47 -1.67 -22.95
N ILE A 534 10.73 -0.49 -22.37
CA ILE A 534 10.66 -0.28 -20.92
C ILE A 534 9.23 -0.49 -20.40
N ILE A 535 8.20 -0.07 -21.14
CA ILE A 535 6.79 -0.23 -20.75
C ILE A 535 6.31 -1.69 -20.84
N GLY A 536 6.85 -2.49 -21.77
CA GLY A 536 6.50 -3.91 -21.90
C GLY A 536 7.07 -4.79 -20.78
N LYS A 537 8.30 -4.52 -20.33
CA LYS A 537 9.03 -5.34 -19.35
C LYS A 537 8.33 -5.55 -17.99
N PRO A 538 7.66 -4.55 -17.38
CA PRO A 538 6.90 -4.72 -16.15
C PRO A 538 5.87 -5.85 -16.19
N ILE A 539 5.29 -6.15 -17.36
CA ILE A 539 4.27 -7.19 -17.51
C ILE A 539 4.83 -8.55 -17.08
N GLN A 540 6.03 -8.89 -17.55
CA GLN A 540 6.70 -10.14 -17.21
C GLN A 540 7.41 -10.05 -15.86
N LYS A 541 8.11 -8.94 -15.58
CA LYS A 541 8.92 -8.79 -14.37
C LYS A 541 8.09 -8.80 -13.08
N TYR A 542 6.88 -8.24 -13.10
CA TYR A 542 6.02 -8.10 -11.92
C TYR A 542 4.75 -8.95 -11.97
N ASP A 543 4.67 -9.91 -12.91
CA ASP A 543 3.50 -10.78 -13.14
C ASP A 543 2.19 -9.98 -13.23
N ILE A 544 2.21 -8.87 -13.98
CA ILE A 544 1.03 -8.02 -14.16
C ILE A 544 0.12 -8.70 -15.21
N PRO A 545 -1.12 -9.08 -14.85
CA PRO A 545 -2.02 -9.67 -15.83
C PRO A 545 -2.33 -8.67 -16.94
N ARG A 546 -1.99 -9.01 -18.19
CA ARG A 546 -2.11 -8.08 -19.35
C ARG A 546 -3.48 -7.44 -19.50
N HIS A 547 -4.56 -8.14 -19.13
CA HIS A 547 -5.94 -7.63 -19.18
C HIS A 547 -6.28 -6.59 -18.11
N LYS A 548 -5.43 -6.41 -17.09
CA LYS A 548 -5.60 -5.39 -16.04
C LYS A 548 -4.87 -4.08 -16.34
N LEU A 549 -4.02 -4.07 -17.37
CA LEU A 549 -3.21 -2.93 -17.79
C LEU A 549 -3.70 -2.45 -19.17
N LEU A 550 -3.90 -1.14 -19.33
CA LEU A 550 -4.26 -0.49 -20.59
C LEU A 550 -3.04 0.21 -21.17
N ILE A 551 -2.61 -0.23 -22.35
CA ILE A 551 -1.46 0.36 -23.05
C ILE A 551 -1.95 1.16 -24.25
N LEU A 552 -1.63 2.46 -24.22
CA LEU A 552 -1.85 3.42 -25.27
C LEU A 552 -0.52 3.64 -25.99
N THR A 553 -0.51 3.48 -27.32
CA THR A 553 0.66 3.85 -28.13
C THR A 553 0.25 4.57 -29.41
N LYS A 554 1.23 5.10 -30.15
CA LYS A 554 1.05 5.97 -31.30
C LYS A 554 1.81 5.46 -32.51
N CYS A 555 1.26 5.67 -33.70
CA CYS A 555 1.93 5.46 -34.98
C CYS A 555 1.92 6.74 -35.83
N CYS A 556 3.04 7.03 -36.50
CA CYS A 556 3.22 8.03 -37.58
C CYS A 556 4.71 8.30 -37.81
N GLY A 557 5.50 8.31 -36.73
CA GLY A 557 6.90 8.70 -36.79
C GLY A 557 7.83 7.53 -37.10
N THR A 558 9.00 7.83 -37.66
CA THR A 558 10.02 6.85 -38.04
C THR A 558 10.81 6.35 -36.84
N VAL A 559 11.04 5.04 -36.75
CA VAL A 559 11.90 4.40 -35.75
C VAL A 559 13.11 3.80 -36.47
N ARG A 560 14.32 4.21 -36.09
CA ARG A 560 15.55 3.80 -36.76
C ARG A 560 16.02 2.42 -36.28
N GLU A 561 16.58 1.63 -37.20
CA GLU A 561 17.26 0.37 -36.87
C GLU A 561 18.63 0.64 -36.19
N GLY A 562 18.89 0.01 -35.05
CA GLY A 562 20.13 0.10 -34.28
C GLY A 562 20.10 1.03 -33.05
N ASN A 563 21.11 0.89 -32.18
CA ASN A 563 21.21 1.55 -30.86
C ASN A 563 21.56 3.05 -30.88
N SER A 564 21.29 3.77 -31.97
CA SER A 564 21.59 5.20 -32.07
C SER A 564 20.46 6.03 -31.46
N SER A 565 20.50 6.22 -30.15
CA SER A 565 19.68 7.21 -29.44
C SER A 565 20.15 8.65 -29.68
N GLU A 566 21.15 8.89 -30.55
CA GLU A 566 21.64 10.22 -30.90
C GLU A 566 20.57 11.07 -31.60
N VAL A 567 20.36 12.28 -31.05
CA VAL A 567 19.53 13.32 -31.65
C VAL A 567 20.27 13.94 -32.82
N MET A 568 19.88 13.61 -34.04
CA MET A 568 19.98 14.58 -35.14
C MET A 568 18.60 14.79 -35.76
N ALA A 569 18.29 16.08 -35.93
CA ALA A 569 17.04 16.58 -36.46
C ALA A 569 16.63 15.86 -37.75
N LEU A 570 15.37 15.41 -37.75
CA LEU A 570 14.63 14.75 -38.83
C LEU A 570 14.37 15.69 -40.02
N GLN A 571 15.42 16.18 -40.67
CA GLN A 571 15.29 16.68 -42.04
C GLN A 571 15.84 15.57 -42.95
N ASP A 572 14.94 14.87 -43.64
CA ASP A 572 15.21 13.90 -44.73
C ASP A 572 15.43 12.42 -44.38
N ILE A 573 15.20 11.95 -43.14
CA ILE A 573 15.26 10.49 -42.86
C ILE A 573 14.20 9.70 -43.64
N ASP A 574 13.05 10.33 -43.89
CA ASP A 574 11.95 9.82 -44.70
C ASP A 574 12.27 9.78 -46.20
N LYS A 575 13.40 10.35 -46.60
CA LYS A 575 13.97 10.25 -47.97
C LYS A 575 15.14 9.26 -48.03
N THR A 576 15.51 8.65 -46.92
CA THR A 576 16.62 7.70 -46.84
C THR A 576 16.15 6.28 -47.23
N VAL A 577 16.95 5.60 -48.03
CA VAL A 577 16.68 4.21 -48.47
C VAL A 577 16.46 3.31 -47.24
N GLY A 578 15.32 2.62 -47.20
CA GLY A 578 14.90 1.75 -46.08
C GLY A 578 13.84 2.35 -45.14
N TYR A 579 13.72 3.69 -45.06
CA TYR A 579 12.82 4.37 -44.12
C TYR A 579 11.64 5.10 -44.79
N VAL A 580 11.61 5.15 -46.12
CA VAL A 580 10.61 5.90 -46.93
C VAL A 580 9.17 5.53 -46.60
N ASN A 581 8.87 4.25 -46.40
CA ASN A 581 7.51 3.77 -46.11
C ASN A 581 7.21 3.61 -44.60
N GLN A 582 8.13 4.01 -43.73
CA GLN A 582 7.94 3.90 -42.27
C GLN A 582 7.27 5.14 -41.65
N ARG A 583 7.34 6.30 -42.31
CA ARG A 583 6.71 7.53 -41.85
C ARG A 583 5.29 7.66 -42.42
N GLY A 584 4.40 8.29 -41.64
CA GLY A 584 3.05 8.64 -42.08
C GLY A 584 1.99 7.60 -41.71
N LEU A 585 0.84 7.70 -42.37
CA LEU A 585 -0.36 6.91 -42.10
C LEU A 585 -0.80 6.05 -43.29
N SER A 586 0.16 5.65 -44.14
CA SER A 586 -0.09 4.67 -45.20
C SER A 586 -0.44 3.31 -44.59
N ARG A 587 -1.17 2.47 -45.33
CA ARG A 587 -1.51 1.13 -44.84
C ARG A 587 -0.26 0.34 -44.44
N GLN A 588 0.79 0.36 -45.27
CA GLN A 588 2.04 -0.34 -45.00
C GLN A 588 2.72 0.21 -43.73
N GLY A 589 2.77 1.54 -43.57
CA GLY A 589 3.38 2.18 -42.41
C GLY A 589 2.65 1.84 -41.12
N ILE A 590 1.32 1.90 -41.12
CA ILE A 590 0.47 1.57 -39.96
C ILE A 590 0.68 0.11 -39.53
N PHE A 591 0.58 -0.85 -40.46
CA PHE A 591 0.74 -2.26 -40.12
C PHE A 591 2.16 -2.56 -39.60
N THR A 592 3.19 -2.03 -40.28
CA THR A 592 4.59 -2.23 -39.84
C THR A 592 4.84 -1.63 -38.46
N ALA A 593 4.33 -0.43 -38.20
CA ALA A 593 4.47 0.23 -36.91
C ALA A 593 3.77 -0.55 -35.78
N VAL A 594 2.58 -1.11 -36.05
CA VAL A 594 1.84 -1.90 -35.06
C VAL A 594 2.55 -3.21 -34.74
N GLU A 595 3.03 -3.96 -35.74
CA GLU A 595 3.82 -5.18 -35.46
C GLU A 595 5.07 -4.87 -34.63
N ALA A 596 5.80 -3.82 -34.99
CA ALA A 596 7.00 -3.43 -34.28
C ALA A 596 6.70 -2.97 -32.84
N SER A 597 5.59 -2.28 -32.63
CA SER A 597 5.16 -1.84 -31.29
C SER A 597 4.74 -3.04 -30.43
N LEU A 598 3.98 -3.99 -30.99
CA LEU A 598 3.61 -5.24 -30.30
C LEU A 598 4.85 -6.05 -29.89
N ALA A 599 5.87 -6.11 -30.75
CA ALA A 599 7.13 -6.78 -30.46
C ALA A 599 7.89 -6.10 -29.31
N ARG A 600 8.03 -4.77 -29.32
CA ARG A 600 8.70 -4.01 -28.24
C ARG A 600 7.93 -4.08 -26.91
N LEU A 601 6.61 -3.96 -26.96
CA LEU A 601 5.73 -4.07 -25.79
C LEU A 601 5.57 -5.51 -25.29
N GLN A 602 6.02 -6.50 -26.05
CA GLN A 602 5.91 -7.92 -25.74
C GLN A 602 4.47 -8.37 -25.44
N THR A 603 3.51 -7.91 -26.26
CA THR A 603 2.07 -8.18 -26.11
C THR A 603 1.44 -8.55 -27.45
N SER A 604 0.30 -9.26 -27.41
CA SER A 604 -0.45 -9.65 -28.61
C SER A 604 -1.48 -8.61 -29.07
N TYR A 605 -1.78 -7.61 -28.24
CA TYR A 605 -2.71 -6.52 -28.59
C TYR A 605 -2.35 -5.19 -27.91
N ILE A 606 -2.82 -4.10 -28.54
CA ILE A 606 -2.80 -2.71 -28.05
C ILE A 606 -4.23 -2.33 -27.65
N ASP A 607 -4.40 -1.69 -26.49
CA ASP A 607 -5.73 -1.28 -26.01
C ASP A 607 -6.25 -0.09 -26.81
N LEU A 608 -5.40 0.92 -27.02
CA LEU A 608 -5.75 2.10 -27.80
C LEU A 608 -4.58 2.55 -28.67
N LEU A 609 -4.74 2.40 -29.99
CA LEU A 609 -3.78 2.87 -30.98
C LEU A 609 -4.15 4.27 -31.45
N GLN A 610 -3.20 5.19 -31.42
CA GLN A 610 -3.45 6.58 -31.79
C GLN A 610 -2.66 6.98 -33.03
N ILE A 611 -3.33 7.65 -33.97
CA ILE A 611 -2.61 8.31 -35.05
C ILE A 611 -1.91 9.55 -34.50
N HIS A 612 -0.59 9.57 -34.54
CA HIS A 612 0.20 10.59 -33.84
C HIS A 612 0.03 11.97 -34.50
N ARG A 613 -0.17 12.03 -35.83
CA ARG A 613 -0.40 13.26 -36.61
C ARG A 613 -1.27 12.98 -37.82
N TYR A 614 -1.97 13.99 -38.32
CA TYR A 614 -2.65 13.92 -39.61
C TYR A 614 -1.65 13.86 -40.77
N ASP A 615 -1.84 12.90 -41.67
CA ASP A 615 -1.04 12.74 -42.89
C ASP A 615 -1.79 13.30 -44.10
N LYS A 616 -1.28 14.38 -44.70
CA LYS A 616 -1.89 15.02 -45.88
C LYS A 616 -1.61 14.24 -47.18
N THR A 617 -0.67 13.28 -47.16
CA THR A 617 -0.21 12.57 -48.36
C THR A 617 -0.97 11.28 -48.64
N VAL A 618 -1.69 10.76 -47.64
CA VAL A 618 -2.43 9.51 -47.72
C VAL A 618 -3.94 9.80 -47.74
N PRO A 619 -4.73 9.16 -48.62
CA PRO A 619 -6.19 9.29 -48.60
C PRO A 619 -6.78 8.85 -47.26
N VAL A 620 -7.75 9.61 -46.76
CA VAL A 620 -8.43 9.33 -45.47
C VAL A 620 -9.05 7.93 -45.46
N GLU A 621 -9.62 7.50 -46.59
CA GLU A 621 -10.23 6.18 -46.75
C GLU A 621 -9.22 5.06 -46.55
N GLU A 622 -7.98 5.22 -47.03
CA GLU A 622 -6.93 4.22 -46.85
C GLU A 622 -6.54 4.09 -45.38
N THR A 623 -6.28 5.23 -44.73
CA THR A 623 -5.92 5.28 -43.31
C THR A 623 -7.04 4.69 -42.44
N MET A 624 -8.29 5.12 -42.62
CA MET A 624 -9.42 4.63 -41.82
C MET A 624 -9.69 3.15 -42.04
N LYS A 625 -9.59 2.66 -43.29
CA LYS A 625 -9.72 1.23 -43.56
C LYS A 625 -8.57 0.42 -42.94
N ALA A 626 -7.34 0.92 -43.00
CA ALA A 626 -6.20 0.25 -42.37
C ALA A 626 -6.36 0.11 -40.85
N LEU A 627 -6.80 1.19 -40.18
CA LEU A 627 -7.10 1.17 -38.75
C LEU A 627 -8.25 0.22 -38.41
N HIS A 628 -9.31 0.21 -39.21
CA HIS A 628 -10.43 -0.70 -39.03
C HIS A 628 -10.02 -2.17 -39.18
N ASP A 629 -9.27 -2.51 -40.23
CA ASP A 629 -8.77 -3.87 -40.46
C ASP A 629 -7.89 -4.35 -39.27
N LEU A 630 -7.14 -3.45 -38.62
CA LEU A 630 -6.39 -3.78 -37.40
C LEU A 630 -7.28 -4.07 -36.19
N VAL A 631 -8.39 -3.34 -36.05
CA VAL A 631 -9.38 -3.63 -35.00
C VAL A 631 -10.05 -4.97 -35.24
N GLU A 632 -10.47 -5.25 -36.48
CA GLU A 632 -11.06 -6.54 -36.85
C GLU A 632 -10.08 -7.71 -36.67
N SER A 633 -8.79 -7.48 -36.93
CA SER A 633 -7.75 -8.50 -36.68
C SER A 633 -7.52 -8.80 -35.19
N GLY A 634 -8.04 -7.96 -34.29
CA GLY A 634 -7.87 -8.10 -32.85
C GLY A 634 -6.50 -7.66 -32.31
N LYS A 635 -5.62 -7.10 -33.15
CA LYS A 635 -4.34 -6.52 -32.71
C LYS A 635 -4.51 -5.19 -31.99
N VAL A 636 -5.61 -4.48 -32.26
CA VAL A 636 -5.96 -3.20 -31.64
C VAL A 636 -7.40 -3.31 -31.12
N ARG A 637 -7.69 -2.81 -29.91
CA ARG A 637 -9.05 -2.80 -29.35
C ARG A 637 -9.82 -1.54 -29.70
N TYR A 638 -9.17 -0.38 -29.54
CA TYR A 638 -9.74 0.92 -29.80
C TYR A 638 -8.76 1.79 -30.59
N ILE A 639 -9.28 2.79 -31.30
CA ILE A 639 -8.47 3.76 -32.04
C ILE A 639 -8.72 5.18 -31.55
N GLY A 640 -7.67 6.00 -31.59
CA GLY A 640 -7.68 7.42 -31.22
C GLY A 640 -6.88 8.27 -32.20
N ALA A 641 -6.93 9.58 -32.00
CA ALA A 641 -6.20 10.54 -32.81
C ALA A 641 -5.46 11.55 -31.94
N SER A 642 -4.33 12.08 -32.43
CA SER A 642 -3.57 13.15 -31.81
C SER A 642 -3.36 14.29 -32.80
N SER A 643 -3.66 15.51 -32.34
CA SER A 643 -3.43 16.82 -32.98
C SER A 643 -3.63 16.92 -34.49
N MET A 644 -4.76 17.51 -34.86
CA MET A 644 -5.12 17.86 -36.24
C MET A 644 -6.22 18.92 -36.23
N TRP A 645 -6.56 19.48 -37.39
CA TRP A 645 -7.68 20.40 -37.50
C TRP A 645 -9.01 19.69 -37.22
N ALA A 646 -9.96 20.39 -36.57
CA ALA A 646 -11.29 19.83 -36.29
C ALA A 646 -12.00 19.35 -37.57
N THR A 647 -11.84 20.07 -38.68
CA THR A 647 -12.36 19.69 -40.00
C THR A 647 -11.77 18.38 -40.52
N GLN A 648 -10.47 18.15 -40.30
CA GLN A 648 -9.80 16.91 -40.67
C GLN A 648 -10.33 15.75 -39.83
N PHE A 649 -10.39 15.92 -38.51
CA PHE A 649 -10.89 14.89 -37.61
C PHE A 649 -12.35 14.52 -37.90
N ALA A 650 -13.20 15.54 -38.13
CA ALA A 650 -14.59 15.35 -38.53
C ALA A 650 -14.69 14.57 -39.85
N THR A 651 -13.86 14.92 -40.84
CA THR A 651 -13.80 14.18 -42.12
C THR A 651 -13.47 12.70 -41.88
N MET A 652 -12.48 12.38 -41.05
CA MET A 652 -12.12 10.99 -40.76
C MET A 652 -13.24 10.23 -40.02
N GLN A 653 -13.89 10.87 -39.04
CA GLN A 653 -15.03 10.29 -38.32
C GLN A 653 -16.21 9.99 -39.24
N PHE A 654 -16.57 10.92 -40.13
CA PHE A 654 -17.66 10.73 -41.08
C PHE A 654 -17.32 9.71 -42.17
N THR A 655 -16.06 9.64 -42.61
CA THR A 655 -15.62 8.58 -43.52
C THR A 655 -15.80 7.20 -42.87
N ALA A 656 -15.39 7.04 -41.61
CA ALA A 656 -15.62 5.77 -40.90
C ALA A 656 -17.11 5.45 -40.76
N GLU A 657 -17.93 6.42 -40.37
CA GLU A 657 -19.38 6.25 -40.25
C GLU A 657 -20.05 5.83 -41.57
N LYS A 658 -19.70 6.50 -42.67
CA LYS A 658 -20.24 6.21 -44.01
C LYS A 658 -19.95 4.79 -44.47
N HIS A 659 -18.78 4.26 -44.12
CA HIS A 659 -18.33 2.94 -44.53
C HIS A 659 -18.59 1.85 -43.47
N GLY A 660 -19.18 2.19 -42.31
CA GLY A 660 -19.39 1.27 -41.21
C GLY A 660 -18.10 0.82 -40.51
N TRP A 661 -17.01 1.59 -40.65
CA TRP A 661 -15.72 1.30 -40.05
C TRP A 661 -15.64 1.80 -38.60
N THR A 662 -14.61 1.34 -37.89
CA THR A 662 -14.35 1.73 -36.50
C THR A 662 -14.10 3.24 -36.41
N LYS A 663 -14.81 3.91 -35.49
CA LYS A 663 -14.64 5.34 -35.20
C LYS A 663 -13.60 5.57 -34.10
N PHE A 664 -13.02 6.76 -34.08
CA PHE A 664 -12.13 7.20 -33.00
C PHE A 664 -12.92 7.42 -31.71
N ILE A 665 -12.37 6.93 -30.59
CA ILE A 665 -12.96 7.11 -29.25
C ILE A 665 -12.22 8.15 -28.42
N SER A 666 -11.02 8.56 -28.82
CA SER A 666 -10.20 9.52 -28.10
C SER A 666 -9.53 10.57 -29.00
N MET A 667 -9.30 11.74 -28.42
CA MET A 667 -8.50 12.82 -28.99
C MET A 667 -7.45 13.28 -27.97
N GLN A 668 -6.18 13.19 -28.35
CA GLN A 668 -5.02 13.74 -27.63
C GLN A 668 -4.64 15.10 -28.22
N ASN A 669 -5.20 16.16 -27.65
CA ASN A 669 -4.97 17.54 -28.07
C ASN A 669 -4.15 18.34 -27.04
N TYR A 670 -3.62 19.48 -27.46
CA TYR A 670 -2.90 20.37 -26.55
C TYR A 670 -3.90 21.25 -25.79
N TYR A 671 -4.10 20.97 -24.51
CA TYR A 671 -5.08 21.70 -23.70
C TYR A 671 -4.63 21.84 -22.24
N ASN A 672 -4.56 23.08 -21.75
CA ASN A 672 -4.30 23.42 -20.35
C ASN A 672 -4.75 24.86 -20.06
N LEU A 673 -4.61 25.33 -18.82
CA LEU A 673 -5.06 26.67 -18.43
C LEU A 673 -4.38 27.80 -19.21
N LEU A 674 -3.14 27.59 -19.69
CA LEU A 674 -2.38 28.57 -20.47
C LEU A 674 -2.62 28.43 -21.98
N TYR A 675 -3.27 27.37 -22.47
CA TYR A 675 -3.55 27.19 -23.89
C TYR A 675 -4.91 26.52 -24.11
N ARG A 676 -5.84 27.29 -24.67
CA ARG A 676 -7.27 26.96 -24.75
C ARG A 676 -7.84 27.07 -26.17
N GLU A 677 -7.00 27.16 -27.20
CA GLU A 677 -7.50 27.34 -28.58
C GLU A 677 -8.34 26.15 -29.08
N GLU A 678 -8.12 24.95 -28.54
CA GLU A 678 -8.92 23.76 -28.83
C GLU A 678 -10.40 23.86 -28.37
N GLU A 679 -10.73 24.80 -27.47
CA GLU A 679 -12.11 25.07 -27.04
C GLU A 679 -12.99 25.68 -28.14
N ARG A 680 -12.38 26.22 -29.21
CA ARG A 680 -13.10 26.86 -30.31
C ARG A 680 -13.90 25.85 -31.12
N GLU A 681 -13.27 24.73 -31.50
CA GLU A 681 -13.84 23.77 -32.44
C GLU A 681 -13.64 22.31 -31.98
N MET A 682 -12.40 21.86 -31.78
CA MET A 682 -12.10 20.45 -31.54
C MET A 682 -12.76 19.88 -30.29
N ASN A 683 -12.65 20.57 -29.14
CA ASN A 683 -13.25 20.12 -27.89
C ASN A 683 -14.78 20.06 -27.99
N ARG A 684 -15.39 21.04 -28.67
CA ARG A 684 -16.84 21.07 -28.89
C ARG A 684 -17.29 19.88 -29.73
N PHE A 685 -16.60 19.66 -30.85
CA PHE A 685 -16.88 18.52 -31.73
C PHE A 685 -16.71 17.18 -31.00
N CYS A 686 -15.64 17.02 -30.21
CA CYS A 686 -15.41 15.81 -29.43
C CYS A 686 -16.53 15.58 -28.40
N ASN A 687 -16.94 16.61 -27.66
CA ASN A 687 -18.01 16.53 -26.68
C ASN A 687 -19.37 16.17 -27.30
N GLU A 688 -19.70 16.76 -28.46
CA GLU A 688 -20.96 16.48 -29.18
C GLU A 688 -20.98 15.05 -29.75
N THR A 689 -19.87 14.63 -30.37
CA THR A 689 -19.74 13.29 -30.99
C THR A 689 -19.46 12.17 -29.99
N GLY A 690 -19.12 12.50 -28.74
CA GLY A 690 -18.82 11.54 -27.69
C GLY A 690 -17.41 10.97 -27.73
N VAL A 691 -16.44 11.71 -28.28
CA VAL A 691 -15.01 11.38 -28.26
C VAL A 691 -14.41 11.87 -26.94
N GLY A 692 -13.66 11.02 -26.25
CA GLY A 692 -13.00 11.36 -24.99
C GLY A 692 -11.76 12.22 -25.19
N LEU A 693 -11.59 13.25 -24.36
CA LEU A 693 -10.42 14.12 -24.39
C LEU A 693 -9.37 13.61 -23.42
N ILE A 694 -8.16 13.35 -23.91
CA ILE A 694 -7.01 12.92 -23.11
C ILE A 694 -5.80 13.79 -23.43
N PRO A 695 -5.77 15.06 -23.00
CA PRO A 695 -4.77 16.00 -23.46
C PRO A 695 -3.35 15.59 -23.10
N GLU A 696 -2.50 15.66 -24.12
CA GLU A 696 -1.06 15.46 -24.14
C GLU A 696 -0.51 16.42 -25.19
N TRP A 697 0.75 16.85 -25.07
CA TRP A 697 1.40 17.41 -26.25
C TRP A 697 2.93 17.38 -26.17
N TYR A 698 3.52 16.87 -27.27
CA TYR A 698 4.91 17.03 -27.70
C TYR A 698 4.97 17.61 -29.13
N SER A 699 5.92 18.50 -29.44
CA SER A 699 6.18 19.08 -30.76
C SER A 699 7.55 18.62 -31.23
N ALA A 700 7.56 17.73 -32.23
CA ALA A 700 8.76 17.15 -32.81
C ALA A 700 9.58 18.12 -33.69
N ASN A 701 9.07 19.34 -33.98
CA ASN A 701 9.67 20.24 -34.97
C ASN A 701 10.41 21.45 -34.39
N LEU A 702 10.64 21.54 -33.07
CA LEU A 702 11.30 22.70 -32.48
C LEU A 702 12.44 22.27 -31.56
N VAL A 703 13.46 21.65 -32.15
CA VAL A 703 14.75 21.40 -31.51
C VAL A 703 15.53 22.71 -31.26
N ASN A 704 15.05 23.86 -31.76
CA ASN A 704 15.79 25.14 -31.74
C ASN A 704 14.94 26.40 -31.46
N VAL A 705 13.73 26.28 -30.91
CA VAL A 705 12.93 27.47 -30.56
C VAL A 705 12.46 27.33 -29.12
N GLY A 706 12.99 28.18 -28.24
CA GLY A 706 12.84 28.15 -26.76
C GLY A 706 11.43 28.37 -26.20
N HIS A 707 10.38 27.86 -26.86
CA HIS A 707 8.97 28.05 -26.50
C HIS A 707 8.23 26.71 -26.34
N SER A 708 8.78 25.78 -25.57
CA SER A 708 8.18 24.45 -25.39
C SER A 708 7.35 24.38 -24.08
N GLN A 709 6.08 24.73 -24.16
CA GLN A 709 5.06 24.61 -23.10
C GLN A 709 4.41 23.22 -23.21
N TRP A 710 4.66 22.30 -22.27
CA TRP A 710 4.35 20.87 -22.44
C TRP A 710 3.22 20.34 -21.53
N GLY A 711 2.18 19.75 -22.11
CA GLY A 711 1.18 18.94 -21.38
C GLY A 711 0.25 19.69 -20.40
N PRO A 712 -0.56 18.96 -19.62
CA PRO A 712 -1.57 19.52 -18.70
C PRO A 712 -1.06 20.54 -17.67
N LEU A 713 0.23 20.46 -17.30
CA LEU A 713 0.88 21.34 -16.32
C LEU A 713 1.85 22.36 -16.95
N SER A 714 1.84 22.52 -18.29
CA SER A 714 2.71 23.43 -19.04
C SER A 714 4.20 23.33 -18.66
N ALA A 715 4.77 22.13 -18.78
CA ALA A 715 6.14 21.79 -18.38
C ALA A 715 6.47 22.11 -16.90
N GLY A 716 5.44 22.13 -16.05
CA GLY A 716 5.54 22.43 -14.63
C GLY A 716 5.42 23.91 -14.28
N GLN A 717 5.11 24.80 -15.25
CA GLN A 717 4.83 26.23 -14.99
C GLN A 717 3.58 26.41 -14.14
N LEU A 718 2.53 25.61 -14.37
CA LEU A 718 1.31 25.61 -13.57
C LEU A 718 1.46 24.89 -12.22
N ALA A 719 2.65 24.32 -11.95
CA ALA A 719 2.93 23.56 -10.73
C ALA A 719 3.95 24.26 -9.82
N ARG A 720 4.36 25.51 -10.14
CA ARG A 720 5.34 26.26 -9.36
C ARG A 720 5.16 27.79 -9.50
N PRO A 721 5.60 28.58 -8.52
CA PRO A 721 5.61 30.03 -8.62
C PRO A 721 6.48 30.54 -9.77
N THR A 722 6.11 31.68 -10.34
CA THR A 722 6.81 32.34 -11.47
C THR A 722 8.29 32.61 -11.14
N ALA A 723 8.60 32.94 -9.88
CA ALA A 723 9.97 33.14 -9.36
C ALA A 723 10.86 31.88 -9.35
N GLN A 724 10.27 30.69 -9.54
CA GLN A 724 10.99 29.41 -9.63
C GLN A 724 11.09 28.87 -11.07
N SER A 725 10.62 29.63 -12.05
CA SER A 725 10.80 29.31 -13.48
C SER A 725 12.30 29.29 -13.82
N GLY A 726 12.75 28.27 -14.57
CA GLY A 726 14.16 28.11 -14.95
C GLY A 726 15.03 27.24 -14.04
N LYS A 727 14.56 26.82 -12.84
CA LYS A 727 15.37 26.05 -11.87
C LYS A 727 15.49 24.54 -12.13
N THR A 728 14.78 24.01 -13.14
CA THR A 728 14.88 22.59 -13.55
C THR A 728 15.37 22.49 -15.00
N THR A 729 16.08 21.42 -15.36
CA THR A 729 16.61 21.19 -16.72
C THR A 729 15.55 21.35 -17.81
N ARG A 730 14.29 20.91 -17.53
CA ARG A 730 13.12 21.07 -18.43
C ARG A 730 12.54 22.49 -18.53
N SER A 731 12.95 23.42 -17.66
CA SER A 731 12.43 24.80 -17.58
C SER A 731 13.44 25.88 -17.96
N VAL A 732 14.73 25.53 -18.12
CA VAL A 732 15.80 26.47 -18.50
C VAL A 732 15.50 27.08 -19.88
N GLY A 733 15.66 28.40 -20.02
CA GLY A 733 15.58 29.11 -21.31
C GLY A 733 14.18 29.51 -21.79
N LYS A 734 13.15 29.44 -20.94
CA LYS A 734 11.74 29.69 -21.33
C LYS A 734 11.22 31.02 -20.80
N SER A 735 10.77 31.91 -21.68
CA SER A 735 10.03 33.11 -21.30
C SER A 735 8.53 32.80 -21.19
N VAL A 736 7.89 33.39 -20.18
CA VAL A 736 6.45 33.33 -19.96
C VAL A 736 5.91 34.71 -20.33
N SER A 737 4.80 34.77 -21.08
CA SER A 737 4.20 36.08 -21.40
C SER A 737 3.70 36.76 -20.11
N ASP A 738 3.56 38.09 -20.12
CA ASP A 738 3.02 38.81 -18.95
C ASP A 738 1.60 38.31 -18.59
N THR A 739 0.83 37.92 -19.60
CA THR A 739 -0.52 37.35 -19.43
C THR A 739 -0.47 35.96 -18.80
N ASP A 740 0.43 35.09 -19.24
CA ASP A 740 0.61 33.76 -18.66
C ASP A 740 1.14 33.83 -17.22
N SER A 741 2.03 34.78 -16.94
CA SER A 741 2.55 35.02 -15.59
C SER A 741 1.43 35.42 -14.64
N ALA A 742 0.55 36.33 -15.06
CA ALA A 742 -0.59 36.75 -14.26
C ALA A 742 -1.59 35.59 -14.00
N ILE A 743 -1.78 34.67 -14.95
CA ILE A 743 -2.60 33.47 -14.75
C ILE A 743 -1.92 32.51 -13.75
N ILE A 744 -0.60 32.30 -13.86
CA ILE A 744 0.16 31.48 -12.90
C ILE A 744 0.08 32.07 -11.49
N ASP A 745 0.16 33.39 -11.35
CA ASP A 745 0.05 34.07 -10.07
C ASP A 745 -1.37 33.89 -9.46
N ARG A 746 -2.43 33.91 -10.29
CA ARG A 746 -3.80 33.57 -9.83
C ARG A 746 -3.93 32.10 -9.39
N VAL A 747 -3.25 31.17 -10.06
CA VAL A 747 -3.17 29.77 -9.65
C VAL A 747 -2.49 29.64 -8.30
N GLN A 748 -1.40 30.39 -8.07
CA GLN A 748 -0.69 30.42 -6.80
C GLN A 748 -1.59 30.96 -5.68
N GLU A 749 -2.26 32.09 -5.91
CA GLU A 749 -3.17 32.71 -4.94
C GLU A 749 -4.29 31.75 -4.51
N LEU A 750 -4.93 31.08 -5.46
CA LEU A 750 -5.98 30.10 -5.15
C LEU A 750 -5.42 28.85 -4.45
N ALA A 751 -4.22 28.40 -4.83
CA ALA A 751 -3.56 27.28 -4.18
C ALA A 751 -3.28 27.59 -2.69
N GLU A 752 -2.77 28.79 -2.39
CA GLU A 752 -2.53 29.27 -1.03
C GLU A 752 -3.83 29.41 -0.24
N LYS A 753 -4.87 30.02 -0.84
CA LYS A 753 -6.19 30.19 -0.19
C LYS A 753 -6.87 28.88 0.19
N LYS A 754 -6.68 27.82 -0.61
CA LYS A 754 -7.28 26.50 -0.37
C LYS A 754 -6.36 25.52 0.39
N GLY A 755 -5.10 25.89 0.63
CA GLY A 755 -4.09 24.95 1.16
C GLY A 755 -3.78 23.80 0.19
N TRP A 756 -3.89 24.05 -1.12
CA TRP A 756 -3.61 23.06 -2.18
C TRP A 756 -2.25 23.32 -2.82
N LYS A 757 -1.70 22.32 -3.52
CA LYS A 757 -0.57 22.57 -4.42
C LYS A 757 -1.07 23.23 -5.70
N MET A 758 -0.23 24.06 -6.34
CA MET A 758 -0.56 24.71 -7.61
C MET A 758 -0.95 23.68 -8.70
N SER A 759 -0.26 22.54 -8.73
CA SER A 759 -0.58 21.41 -9.60
C SER A 759 -2.00 20.89 -9.41
N HIS A 760 -2.53 20.86 -8.18
CA HIS A 760 -3.91 20.46 -7.89
C HIS A 760 -4.92 21.47 -8.44
N VAL A 761 -4.68 22.77 -8.34
CA VAL A 761 -5.58 23.79 -8.89
C VAL A 761 -5.67 23.66 -10.41
N ALA A 762 -4.52 23.56 -11.09
CA ALA A 762 -4.47 23.43 -12.54
C ALA A 762 -5.13 22.15 -13.06
N LEU A 763 -4.87 21.01 -12.41
CA LEU A 763 -5.47 19.74 -12.79
C LEU A 763 -6.96 19.65 -12.40
N ALA A 764 -7.41 20.30 -11.31
CA ALA A 764 -8.81 20.31 -10.91
C ALA A 764 -9.65 21.10 -11.92
N TRP A 765 -9.12 22.21 -12.42
CA TRP A 765 -9.70 22.95 -13.54
C TRP A 765 -9.83 22.06 -14.78
N LEU A 766 -8.77 21.33 -15.13
CA LEU A 766 -8.77 20.52 -16.34
C LEU A 766 -9.70 19.29 -16.23
N ASN A 767 -9.68 18.59 -15.10
CA ASN A 767 -10.39 17.30 -14.88
C ASN A 767 -11.92 17.36 -15.02
N LYS A 768 -12.53 18.56 -14.91
CA LYS A 768 -13.96 18.76 -15.17
C LYS A 768 -14.32 18.77 -16.67
N ARG A 769 -13.33 18.97 -17.53
CA ARG A 769 -13.50 19.26 -18.96
C ARG A 769 -13.06 18.12 -19.87
N ILE A 770 -12.37 17.11 -19.32
CA ILE A 770 -11.73 16.02 -20.08
C ILE A 770 -12.02 14.65 -19.46
N SER A 771 -11.68 13.58 -20.19
CA SER A 771 -11.73 12.21 -19.65
C SER A 771 -10.59 11.95 -18.67
N SER A 772 -9.33 12.21 -19.06
CA SER A 772 -8.18 12.06 -18.16
C SER A 772 -6.93 12.78 -18.68
N PRO A 773 -6.18 13.52 -17.84
CA PRO A 773 -4.94 14.17 -18.27
C PRO A 773 -3.78 13.15 -18.35
N ILE A 774 -2.88 13.33 -19.31
CA ILE A 774 -1.65 12.52 -19.41
C ILE A 774 -0.52 13.24 -18.66
N ILE A 775 0.03 12.59 -17.64
CA ILE A 775 1.06 13.17 -16.76
C ILE A 775 2.30 12.28 -16.75
N GLY A 776 3.45 12.87 -17.03
CA GLY A 776 4.75 12.21 -16.86
C GLY A 776 5.22 12.29 -15.42
N PHE A 777 5.58 11.14 -14.84
CA PHE A 777 6.10 11.04 -13.47
C PHE A 777 7.59 10.80 -13.46
N SER A 778 8.30 11.50 -12.58
CA SER A 778 9.74 11.32 -12.36
C SER A 778 10.08 10.67 -11.02
N SER A 779 9.08 10.44 -10.16
CA SER A 779 9.23 9.80 -8.86
C SER A 779 7.88 9.31 -8.34
N VAL A 780 7.91 8.39 -7.37
CA VAL A 780 6.72 7.87 -6.70
C VAL A 780 5.95 8.99 -5.97
N ALA A 781 6.64 9.91 -5.30
CA ALA A 781 6.01 11.05 -4.63
C ALA A 781 5.19 11.95 -5.60
N ARG A 782 5.59 12.05 -6.88
CA ARG A 782 4.81 12.78 -7.89
C ARG A 782 3.54 12.04 -8.30
N ILE A 783 3.56 10.71 -8.26
CA ILE A 783 2.38 9.88 -8.46
C ILE A 783 1.39 10.14 -7.33
N ASP A 784 1.85 10.06 -6.08
CA ASP A 784 1.04 10.30 -4.89
C ASP A 784 0.46 11.73 -4.88
N GLU A 785 1.26 12.72 -5.26
CA GLU A 785 0.80 14.11 -5.43
C GLU A 785 -0.33 14.22 -6.46
N ALA A 786 -0.21 13.58 -7.62
CA ALA A 786 -1.25 13.67 -8.65
C ALA A 786 -2.53 12.93 -8.26
N LEU A 787 -2.42 11.83 -7.51
CA LEU A 787 -3.56 11.05 -7.01
C LEU A 787 -4.29 11.75 -5.85
N ALA A 788 -3.57 12.54 -5.06
CA ALA A 788 -4.14 13.37 -3.98
C ALA A 788 -5.02 14.54 -4.50
N ILE A 789 -5.27 14.65 -5.80
CA ILE A 789 -6.27 15.57 -6.35
C ILE A 789 -7.71 15.11 -6.12
N ARG A 790 -7.89 13.85 -5.74
CA ARG A 790 -9.21 13.28 -5.46
C ARG A 790 -10.02 14.19 -4.53
N ASP A 791 -11.31 14.37 -4.86
CA ASP A 791 -12.26 15.22 -4.14
C ASP A 791 -11.97 16.75 -4.15
N LYS A 792 -10.99 17.20 -4.94
CA LYS A 792 -10.70 18.64 -5.12
C LYS A 792 -11.46 19.20 -6.32
N GLU A 793 -12.43 20.07 -6.04
CA GLU A 793 -13.16 20.80 -7.06
C GLU A 793 -13.05 22.31 -6.91
N LEU A 794 -12.89 23.00 -8.04
CA LEU A 794 -13.03 24.45 -8.12
C LEU A 794 -14.50 24.84 -8.24
N THR A 795 -14.87 25.95 -7.59
CA THR A 795 -16.17 26.59 -7.75
C THR A 795 -16.24 27.35 -9.08
N LEU A 796 -17.45 27.65 -9.57
CA LEU A 796 -17.63 28.40 -10.82
C LEU A 796 -16.99 29.79 -10.78
N GLU A 797 -16.98 30.45 -9.61
CA GLU A 797 -16.34 31.75 -9.43
C GLU A 797 -14.82 31.66 -9.53
N GLU A 798 -14.23 30.62 -8.94
CA GLU A 798 -12.79 30.36 -8.99
C GLU A 798 -12.32 29.98 -10.39
N GLU A 799 -13.11 29.19 -11.14
CA GLU A 799 -12.82 28.91 -12.53
C GLU A 799 -12.86 30.19 -13.37
N LYS A 800 -13.92 31.00 -13.21
CA LYS A 800 -14.02 32.29 -13.90
C LYS A 800 -12.85 33.21 -13.56
N TYR A 801 -12.40 33.22 -12.31
CA TYR A 801 -11.23 33.97 -11.88
C TYR A 801 -9.94 33.49 -12.58
N LEU A 802 -9.72 32.20 -12.74
CA LEU A 802 -8.55 31.69 -13.47
C LEU A 802 -8.61 32.02 -14.97
N GLU A 803 -9.82 32.04 -15.54
CA GLU A 803 -10.02 32.17 -16.99
C GLU A 803 -10.06 33.62 -17.50
N GLU A 804 -10.42 34.59 -16.66
CA GLU A 804 -10.69 35.99 -17.06
C GLU A 804 -9.50 36.68 -17.74
N LEU A 805 -8.27 36.33 -17.38
CA LEU A 805 -7.07 36.94 -17.96
C LEU A 805 -6.61 36.29 -19.28
N TYR A 806 -7.24 35.20 -19.70
CA TYR A 806 -6.82 34.48 -20.90
C TYR A 806 -6.97 35.36 -22.15
N LYS A 807 -5.92 35.38 -22.98
CA LYS A 807 -5.91 36.02 -24.30
C LYS A 807 -5.68 34.99 -25.39
N ASP A 808 -6.19 35.28 -26.58
CA ASP A 808 -6.03 34.43 -27.75
C ASP A 808 -4.55 34.19 -28.08
N LYS A 809 -4.24 32.94 -28.41
CA LYS A 809 -2.89 32.49 -28.74
C LYS A 809 -2.80 32.00 -30.19
N PRO A 810 -1.62 32.09 -30.83
CA PRO A 810 -1.40 31.43 -32.10
C PRO A 810 -1.61 29.92 -31.92
N VAL A 811 -2.26 29.29 -32.92
CA VAL A 811 -2.50 27.84 -32.93
C VAL A 811 -1.15 27.12 -32.93
N MET A 812 -0.97 26.22 -31.96
CA MET A 812 0.22 25.40 -31.80
C MET A 812 -0.14 23.92 -31.99
N GLY A 813 0.69 23.22 -32.78
CA GLY A 813 0.70 21.75 -32.86
C GLY A 813 0.06 21.12 -34.09
N HIS A 814 -0.63 21.87 -34.94
CA HIS A 814 -1.18 21.35 -36.20
C HIS A 814 -1.21 22.45 -37.28
N SER A 815 -0.04 22.75 -37.87
CA SER A 815 0.11 23.63 -39.03
C SER A 815 0.53 22.84 -40.27
#